data_AF-A0A8H3I025-F1
#
_entry.id   AF-A0A8H3I025-F1
#
_cell.length_a   1.000
_cell.length_b   1.000
_cell.length_c   1.000
_cell.angle_alpha   90.00
_cell.angle_beta   90.00
_cell.angle_gamma   90.00
#
_symmetry.space_group_name_H-M   'P 1'
#
loop_
_entity.id
_entity.type
_entity.pdbx_description
1 polymer ?
#
loop_
_entity_poly.entity_id
_entity_poly.type
_entity_poly.pdbx_seq_one_letter_code
_entity_poly.pdbx_strand_id
1 'polypeptide(L)'
;MLNIRDICKTKQSKYWKKHAEEGTPAWHKITVALIVDGLEAMDKSVLDILATVGVYQDGVMKKEVDKKETVAHIFEYTTQLSIDADMQLVQPHGDDANNLVPVQIIFVLKAKNQKKINSHRWLFNAIGKYLQPEICVLLDAGTKPGHKSIYYLWEAFYNDPNLGGACGEIHAMIGKGGKKLLNPLVAAQNFEYKMSNILDKPLESSFGYVSVLPGAFSAYRYRAILGRPLEQYFHGDHSLADRLGKKGIHGMNIFTKNMFLAEDRILCFELVAKAGDKWTLTYVKPSKAETDVPESAAELIGQRRRWLNGSFAASVYSVVHFFKLYKSGHGIVRMFFFHIQALYNVFSLVFSWFAIANLWLTFSIIIELLPAQKIYIFGTEAVTFYINQAFEWIYLAFLALQFVLALGNRPKGERLTYFITLCVFAVLAVYLIVCSLWLTVLAFKAVTFTSGSSTGQKIGELLSGTNGVLMAALVATFGIYFFSSFLYRDPWHMFSSFPQYMLLAPSFTNVLNTYAFCNLHDYKDRDGKALDEVSDAVDEAIHSNLPNRDVSVNIAKLKAQAQEDVAAWDSAAQFDSEKDKTAFRDYEAACDRVKSFYKASDTEQHTKQTVEFNIRKRREFEEGRGKRARMGVWEAIEMLETLVDDSDPDTELSQIEHLLQTAEAIRRDGKPEWMQVVGLVHDLGKLLYFFGSEGQWDVVGDTFVVGCAFPDEIIYPGSFTENADFKHPVYSTKHGMYEPNCGLDNVMLSWGHDEYLYHVMKDQSSLPEEGLAMIRYHSFYPWHREKAYSYLLNEKDKVAMEAVLAFNPYDLYSKSDEAVNPEKLKPYYQGLIAKFFPPELDW
;
A
#
# COMPACT_ATOMS: atom_id res chain seq x y z
N MET A 1 -25.59 -2.22 -14.77
CA MET A 1 -26.85 -2.65 -15.42
C MET A 1 -27.54 -1.56 -16.25
N LEU A 2 -27.76 -0.34 -15.73
CA LEU A 2 -28.46 0.75 -16.47
C LEU A 2 -27.91 1.01 -17.88
N ASN A 3 -26.58 1.09 -18.03
CA ASN A 3 -25.94 1.26 -19.35
C ASN A 3 -26.28 0.12 -20.33
N ILE A 4 -26.38 -1.13 -19.87
CA ILE A 4 -26.71 -2.30 -20.71
C ILE A 4 -28.18 -2.22 -21.15
N ARG A 5 -29.08 -1.85 -20.24
CA ARG A 5 -30.48 -1.55 -20.57
C ARG A 5 -30.58 -0.48 -21.65
N ASP A 6 -29.83 0.61 -21.51
CA ASP A 6 -29.85 1.73 -22.46
C ASP A 6 -29.29 1.31 -23.83
N ILE A 7 -28.26 0.45 -23.87
CA ILE A 7 -27.77 -0.18 -25.11
C ILE A 7 -28.87 -1.03 -25.75
N CYS A 8 -29.54 -1.89 -24.98
CA CYS A 8 -30.61 -2.76 -25.51
C CYS A 8 -31.80 -1.98 -26.07
N LYS A 9 -32.10 -0.82 -25.49
CA LYS A 9 -33.23 0.04 -25.89
C LYS A 9 -32.86 1.07 -26.95
N THR A 10 -31.58 1.21 -27.29
CA THR A 10 -31.16 2.26 -28.23
C THR A 10 -31.68 1.97 -29.63
N LYS A 11 -32.49 2.89 -30.16
CA LYS A 11 -32.95 2.86 -31.56
C LYS A 11 -32.01 3.60 -32.50
N GLN A 12 -31.00 4.30 -31.95
CA GLN A 12 -30.06 5.13 -32.70
C GLN A 12 -29.00 4.31 -33.42
N SER A 13 -28.56 3.18 -32.83
CA SER A 13 -27.57 2.29 -33.43
C SER A 13 -28.24 1.31 -34.40
N LYS A 14 -27.83 1.34 -35.67
CA LYS A 14 -28.27 0.36 -36.69
C LYS A 14 -27.88 -1.07 -36.30
N TYR A 15 -26.73 -1.26 -35.67
CA TYR A 15 -26.23 -2.56 -35.25
C TYR A 15 -27.12 -3.19 -34.17
N TRP A 16 -27.37 -2.45 -33.08
CA TRP A 16 -28.18 -2.96 -31.98
C TRP A 16 -29.65 -3.14 -32.37
N LYS A 17 -30.18 -2.22 -33.20
CA LYS A 17 -31.52 -2.34 -33.76
C LYS A 17 -31.68 -3.60 -34.62
N LYS A 18 -30.75 -3.83 -35.55
CA LYS A 18 -30.78 -5.01 -36.43
C LYS A 18 -30.78 -6.31 -35.62
N HIS A 19 -29.94 -6.41 -34.59
CA HIS A 19 -29.92 -7.62 -33.74
C HIS A 19 -31.20 -7.81 -32.93
N ALA A 20 -31.80 -6.73 -32.44
CA ALA A 20 -33.09 -6.80 -31.78
C ALA A 20 -34.20 -7.28 -32.75
N GLU A 21 -34.18 -6.83 -34.00
CA GLU A 21 -35.11 -7.28 -35.06
C GLU A 21 -34.86 -8.75 -35.47
N GLU A 22 -33.62 -9.21 -35.44
CA GLU A 22 -33.22 -10.61 -35.67
C GLU A 22 -33.54 -11.55 -34.50
N GLY A 23 -34.21 -11.05 -33.45
CA GLY A 23 -34.60 -11.85 -32.28
C GLY A 23 -33.43 -12.20 -31.34
N THR A 24 -32.28 -11.53 -31.45
CA THR A 24 -31.15 -11.69 -30.53
C THR A 24 -31.01 -10.47 -29.64
N PRO A 25 -31.54 -10.49 -28.40
CA PRO A 25 -31.40 -9.39 -27.46
C PRO A 25 -29.95 -8.95 -27.27
N ALA A 26 -29.71 -7.64 -27.30
CA ALA A 26 -28.36 -7.06 -27.24
C ALA A 26 -27.57 -7.47 -25.98
N TRP A 27 -28.25 -7.72 -24.86
CA TRP A 27 -27.61 -8.14 -23.61
C TRP A 27 -26.92 -9.51 -23.72
N HIS A 28 -27.33 -10.40 -24.63
CA HIS A 28 -26.63 -11.66 -24.90
C HIS A 28 -25.20 -11.45 -25.43
N LYS A 29 -24.89 -10.27 -25.96
CA LYS A 29 -23.55 -9.91 -26.47
C LYS A 29 -22.69 -9.19 -25.44
N ILE A 30 -23.19 -8.99 -24.22
CA ILE A 30 -22.52 -8.21 -23.19
C ILE A 30 -22.37 -9.05 -21.92
N THR A 31 -21.13 -9.37 -21.58
CA THR A 31 -20.77 -10.07 -20.35
C THR A 31 -20.09 -9.10 -19.40
N VAL A 32 -20.50 -9.11 -18.14
CA VAL A 32 -19.85 -8.34 -17.07
C VAL A 32 -18.96 -9.30 -16.28
N ALA A 33 -17.65 -9.06 -16.30
CA ALA A 33 -16.72 -9.75 -15.42
C ALA A 33 -16.48 -8.90 -14.16
N LEU A 34 -16.97 -9.35 -13.01
CA LEU A 34 -16.73 -8.72 -11.73
C LEU A 34 -15.58 -9.46 -11.03
N ILE A 35 -14.40 -8.84 -10.98
CA ILE A 35 -13.20 -9.46 -10.42
C ILE A 35 -12.86 -8.77 -9.10
N VAL A 36 -13.06 -9.46 -8.00
CA VAL A 36 -12.76 -8.98 -6.64
C VAL A 36 -11.38 -9.45 -6.21
N ASP A 37 -10.63 -8.54 -5.58
CA ASP A 37 -9.22 -8.72 -5.25
C ASP A 37 -8.96 -9.13 -3.79
N GLY A 38 -9.26 -10.38 -3.49
CA GLY A 38 -9.07 -10.96 -2.16
C GLY A 38 -10.40 -11.09 -1.43
N LEU A 39 -10.63 -12.25 -0.82
CA LEU A 39 -11.84 -12.52 -0.03
C LEU A 39 -11.82 -11.71 1.27
N GLU A 40 -10.68 -11.64 1.95
CA GLU A 40 -10.52 -10.96 3.25
C GLU A 40 -10.65 -9.45 3.15
N ALA A 41 -10.20 -8.86 2.04
CA ALA A 41 -10.24 -7.42 1.82
C ALA A 41 -11.61 -6.91 1.36
N MET A 42 -12.56 -7.81 1.05
CA MET A 42 -13.88 -7.41 0.55
C MET A 42 -14.84 -7.12 1.71
N ASP A 43 -15.56 -6.01 1.62
CA ASP A 43 -16.64 -5.70 2.55
C ASP A 43 -17.75 -6.76 2.49
N LYS A 44 -18.20 -7.24 3.65
CA LYS A 44 -19.20 -8.31 3.76
C LYS A 44 -20.53 -7.93 3.13
N SER A 45 -20.92 -6.66 3.19
CA SER A 45 -22.16 -6.16 2.57
C SER A 45 -22.16 -6.33 1.05
N VAL A 46 -20.99 -6.37 0.41
CA VAL A 46 -20.88 -6.64 -1.03
C VAL A 46 -21.28 -8.08 -1.34
N LEU A 47 -20.91 -9.06 -0.50
CA LEU A 47 -21.38 -10.45 -0.65
C LEU A 47 -22.89 -10.54 -0.48
N ASP A 48 -23.46 -9.80 0.47
CA ASP A 48 -24.91 -9.77 0.71
C ASP A 48 -25.67 -9.21 -0.51
N ILE A 49 -25.16 -8.13 -1.11
CA ILE A 49 -25.69 -7.56 -2.36
C ILE A 49 -25.60 -8.59 -3.50
N LEU A 50 -24.44 -9.24 -3.67
CA LEU A 50 -24.21 -10.22 -4.73
C LEU A 50 -25.07 -11.48 -4.55
N ALA A 51 -25.28 -11.93 -3.30
CA ALA A 51 -26.19 -13.01 -2.97
C ALA A 51 -27.64 -12.63 -3.28
N THR A 52 -28.05 -11.41 -2.92
CA THR A 52 -29.40 -10.90 -3.17
C THR A 52 -29.74 -10.86 -4.66
N VAL A 53 -28.77 -10.52 -5.52
CA VAL A 53 -28.96 -10.55 -6.98
C VAL A 53 -28.70 -11.94 -7.61
N GLY A 54 -28.37 -12.96 -6.81
CA GLY A 54 -28.18 -14.36 -7.21
C GLY A 54 -26.82 -14.68 -7.84
N VAL A 55 -25.88 -13.73 -7.86
CA VAL A 55 -24.55 -13.89 -8.49
C VAL A 55 -23.58 -14.66 -7.59
N TYR A 56 -23.82 -14.63 -6.27
CA TYR A 56 -23.02 -15.31 -5.26
C TYR A 56 -23.91 -16.25 -4.43
N GLN A 57 -23.35 -17.35 -3.95
CA GLN A 57 -24.04 -18.31 -3.07
C GLN A 57 -23.20 -18.47 -1.81
N ASP A 58 -23.83 -18.29 -0.65
CA ASP A 58 -23.14 -18.44 0.62
C ASP A 58 -22.89 -19.92 0.97
N GLY A 59 -21.77 -20.19 1.66
CA GLY A 59 -21.41 -21.53 2.14
C GLY A 59 -20.80 -22.51 1.12
N VAL A 60 -20.69 -22.14 -0.16
CA VAL A 60 -20.08 -23.01 -1.20
C VAL A 60 -18.57 -22.82 -1.36
N MET A 61 -18.02 -21.73 -0.83
CA MET A 61 -16.60 -21.42 -0.93
C MET A 61 -15.77 -22.34 -0.06
N LYS A 62 -14.74 -22.95 -0.65
CA LYS A 62 -13.75 -23.79 0.06
C LYS A 62 -12.38 -23.12 0.06
N LYS A 63 -11.68 -23.17 1.20
CA LYS A 63 -10.28 -22.69 1.31
C LYS A 63 -9.30 -23.59 0.55
N GLU A 64 -9.62 -24.88 0.41
CA GLU A 64 -8.78 -25.89 -0.22
C GLU A 64 -9.60 -26.87 -1.05
N VAL A 65 -9.06 -27.29 -2.19
CA VAL A 65 -9.60 -28.36 -3.06
C VAL A 65 -8.44 -29.27 -3.45
N ASP A 66 -8.59 -30.59 -3.26
CA ASP A 66 -7.56 -31.60 -3.57
C ASP A 66 -6.18 -31.30 -2.96
N LYS A 67 -6.16 -30.87 -1.70
CA LYS A 67 -4.95 -30.49 -0.97
C LYS A 67 -4.18 -29.30 -1.57
N LYS A 68 -4.87 -28.47 -2.36
CA LYS A 68 -4.32 -27.25 -2.97
C LYS A 68 -5.16 -26.05 -2.55
N GLU A 69 -4.49 -24.98 -2.13
CA GLU A 69 -5.13 -23.72 -1.82
C GLU A 69 -5.98 -23.24 -3.00
N THR A 70 -7.20 -22.80 -2.70
CA THR A 70 -8.08 -22.20 -3.70
C THR A 70 -7.46 -20.87 -4.15
N VAL A 71 -7.26 -20.71 -5.46
CA VAL A 71 -6.74 -19.46 -6.02
C VAL A 71 -7.85 -18.42 -6.17
N ALA A 72 -9.04 -18.85 -6.60
CA ALA A 72 -10.22 -18.02 -6.76
C ALA A 72 -11.49 -18.89 -6.80
N HIS A 73 -12.63 -18.32 -6.42
CA HIS A 73 -13.96 -18.87 -6.65
C HIS A 73 -14.60 -18.16 -7.84
N ILE A 74 -15.16 -18.91 -8.77
CA ILE A 74 -15.77 -18.37 -9.99
C ILE A 74 -17.24 -18.77 -10.01
N PHE A 75 -18.11 -17.77 -10.12
CA PHE A 75 -19.55 -17.92 -10.23
C PHE A 75 -20.00 -17.33 -11.56
N GLU A 76 -20.96 -17.97 -12.19
CA GLU A 76 -21.54 -17.49 -13.44
C GLU A 76 -23.07 -17.52 -13.32
N TYR A 77 -23.70 -16.36 -13.50
CA TYR A 77 -25.15 -16.24 -13.37
C TYR A 77 -25.70 -15.10 -14.24
N THR A 78 -26.86 -15.31 -14.87
CA THR A 78 -27.62 -14.25 -15.52
C THR A 78 -28.66 -13.72 -14.55
N THR A 79 -28.48 -12.48 -14.08
CA THR A 79 -29.41 -11.84 -13.16
C THR A 79 -30.26 -10.77 -13.86
N GLN A 80 -31.51 -10.64 -13.42
CA GLN A 80 -32.42 -9.54 -13.76
C GLN A 80 -32.72 -8.66 -12.54
N LEU A 81 -32.17 -9.01 -11.38
CA LEU A 81 -32.34 -8.28 -10.13
C LEU A 81 -31.19 -7.29 -9.96
N SER A 82 -31.48 -6.14 -9.38
CA SER A 82 -30.47 -5.13 -9.03
C SER A 82 -30.83 -4.51 -7.70
N ILE A 83 -29.87 -3.85 -7.07
CA ILE A 83 -30.11 -2.98 -5.91
C ILE A 83 -29.86 -1.52 -6.36
N ASP A 84 -30.68 -0.59 -5.88
CA ASP A 84 -30.52 0.84 -6.16
C ASP A 84 -29.63 1.56 -5.12
N ALA A 85 -29.50 2.89 -5.24
CA ALA A 85 -28.65 3.68 -4.36
C ALA A 85 -29.20 3.81 -2.92
N ASP A 86 -30.49 3.55 -2.72
CA ASP A 86 -31.17 3.59 -1.42
C ASP A 86 -31.28 2.16 -0.82
N MET A 87 -30.46 1.23 -1.34
CA MET A 87 -30.39 -0.17 -0.94
C MET A 87 -31.71 -0.93 -1.09
N GLN A 88 -32.56 -0.49 -2.03
CA GLN A 88 -33.82 -1.17 -2.33
C GLN A 88 -33.65 -2.13 -3.50
N LEU A 89 -34.32 -3.28 -3.41
CA LEU A 89 -34.32 -4.30 -4.44
C LEU A 89 -35.18 -3.84 -5.63
N VAL A 90 -34.55 -3.75 -6.80
CA VAL A 90 -35.19 -3.45 -8.09
C VAL A 90 -35.54 -4.76 -8.77
N GLN A 91 -36.84 -5.01 -8.92
CA GLN A 91 -37.39 -6.18 -9.60
C GLN A 91 -38.07 -5.78 -10.91
N PRO A 92 -38.12 -6.67 -11.91
CA PRO A 92 -38.91 -6.42 -13.11
C PRO A 92 -40.41 -6.39 -12.76
N HIS A 93 -41.12 -5.35 -13.20
CA HIS A 93 -42.56 -5.19 -13.02
C HIS A 93 -43.28 -5.35 -14.36
N GLY A 94 -44.03 -6.44 -14.55
CA GLY A 94 -44.88 -6.67 -15.72
C GLY A 94 -44.27 -6.23 -17.06
N ASP A 95 -45.02 -5.46 -17.84
CA ASP A 95 -44.60 -4.88 -19.13
C ASP A 95 -43.96 -3.47 -18.99
N ASP A 96 -43.39 -3.10 -17.84
CA ASP A 96 -42.75 -1.80 -17.68
C ASP A 96 -41.55 -1.64 -18.65
N ALA A 97 -41.69 -0.67 -19.55
CA ALA A 97 -40.66 -0.29 -20.51
C ALA A 97 -39.38 0.23 -19.84
N ASN A 98 -39.34 0.50 -18.53
CA ASN A 98 -38.16 0.89 -17.76
C ASN A 98 -37.43 -0.27 -17.09
N ASN A 99 -37.99 -1.48 -17.13
CA ASN A 99 -37.38 -2.68 -16.57
C ASN A 99 -35.91 -2.84 -17.00
N LEU A 100 -35.08 -3.28 -16.05
CA LEU A 100 -33.72 -3.70 -16.34
C LEU A 100 -33.77 -4.92 -17.28
N VAL A 101 -32.71 -5.09 -18.06
CA VAL A 101 -32.54 -6.25 -18.92
C VAL A 101 -31.67 -7.29 -18.19
N PRO A 102 -31.77 -8.58 -18.54
CA PRO A 102 -30.87 -9.58 -18.00
C PRO A 102 -29.41 -9.23 -18.26
N VAL A 103 -28.53 -9.51 -17.31
CA VAL A 103 -27.09 -9.29 -17.44
C VAL A 103 -26.35 -10.56 -17.04
N GLN A 104 -25.54 -11.07 -17.96
CA GLN A 104 -24.63 -12.17 -17.71
C GLN A 104 -23.45 -11.67 -16.88
N ILE A 105 -23.29 -12.19 -15.66
CA ILE A 105 -22.21 -11.82 -14.75
C ILE A 105 -21.31 -13.04 -14.53
N ILE A 106 -20.01 -12.85 -14.75
CA ILE A 106 -18.95 -13.77 -14.30
C ILE A 106 -18.32 -13.10 -13.08
N PHE A 107 -18.57 -13.64 -11.90
CA PHE A 107 -18.01 -13.16 -10.66
C PHE A 107 -16.79 -14.00 -10.30
N VAL A 108 -15.64 -13.36 -10.20
CA VAL A 108 -14.37 -13.97 -9.78
C VAL A 108 -13.97 -13.37 -8.44
N LEU A 109 -14.03 -14.18 -7.39
CA LEU A 109 -13.54 -13.82 -6.07
C LEU A 109 -12.17 -14.44 -5.85
N LYS A 110 -11.11 -13.64 -5.89
CA LYS A 110 -9.76 -14.14 -5.64
C LYS A 110 -9.59 -14.44 -4.15
N ALA A 111 -8.89 -15.52 -3.81
CA ALA A 111 -8.66 -15.86 -2.41
C ALA A 111 -7.73 -14.83 -1.74
N LYS A 112 -6.61 -14.49 -2.41
CA LYS A 112 -5.61 -13.53 -1.92
C LYS A 112 -5.71 -12.20 -2.67
N ASN A 113 -5.45 -11.09 -1.97
CA ASN A 113 -5.30 -9.78 -2.58
C ASN A 113 -3.95 -9.71 -3.33
N GLN A 114 -4.00 -9.61 -4.66
CA GLN A 114 -2.83 -9.61 -5.56
C GLN A 114 -2.73 -8.32 -6.40
N LYS A 115 -3.46 -7.28 -6.01
CA LYS A 115 -3.51 -5.94 -6.62
C LYS A 115 -4.17 -5.90 -8.00
N LYS A 116 -4.52 -4.67 -8.42
CA LYS A 116 -5.23 -4.34 -9.66
C LYS A 116 -4.68 -5.05 -10.92
N ILE A 117 -3.36 -5.04 -11.10
CA ILE A 117 -2.73 -5.58 -12.31
C ILE A 117 -2.99 -7.09 -12.49
N ASN A 118 -3.04 -7.83 -11.37
CA ASN A 118 -3.37 -9.25 -11.38
C ASN A 118 -4.86 -9.47 -11.71
N SER A 119 -5.76 -8.60 -11.21
CA SER A 119 -7.18 -8.64 -11.59
C SER A 119 -7.36 -8.39 -13.08
N HIS A 120 -6.61 -7.47 -13.69
CA HIS A 120 -6.61 -7.28 -15.13
C HIS A 120 -6.07 -8.51 -15.89
N ARG A 121 -5.13 -9.27 -15.29
CA ARG A 121 -4.65 -10.53 -15.88
C ARG A 121 -5.72 -11.61 -15.88
N TRP A 122 -6.54 -11.71 -14.84
CA TRP A 122 -7.73 -12.55 -14.84
C TRP A 122 -8.70 -12.16 -15.97
N LEU A 123 -8.92 -10.85 -16.18
CA LEU A 123 -9.76 -10.38 -17.27
C LEU A 123 -9.17 -10.73 -18.66
N PHE A 124 -7.94 -10.33 -18.95
CA PHE A 124 -7.40 -10.41 -20.32
C PHE A 124 -6.85 -11.80 -20.69
N ASN A 125 -6.13 -12.46 -19.78
CA ASN A 125 -5.45 -13.72 -20.07
C ASN A 125 -6.29 -14.96 -19.71
N ALA A 126 -7.21 -14.86 -18.75
CA ALA A 126 -8.13 -15.95 -18.42
C ALA A 126 -9.47 -15.78 -19.12
N ILE A 127 -10.32 -14.85 -18.68
CA ILE A 127 -11.70 -14.70 -19.21
C ILE A 127 -11.70 -14.32 -20.70
N GLY A 128 -10.92 -13.31 -21.07
CA GLY A 128 -10.83 -12.80 -22.44
C GLY A 128 -10.32 -13.85 -23.42
N LYS A 129 -9.48 -14.78 -22.98
CA LYS A 129 -8.97 -15.87 -23.83
C LYS A 129 -10.09 -16.82 -24.25
N TYR A 130 -11.06 -17.09 -23.37
CA TYR A 130 -12.19 -17.96 -23.65
C TYR A 130 -13.33 -17.22 -24.36
N LEU A 131 -13.65 -15.99 -23.94
CA LEU A 131 -14.76 -15.22 -24.52
C LEU A 131 -14.40 -14.56 -25.87
N GLN A 132 -13.11 -14.29 -26.11
CA GLN A 132 -12.61 -13.55 -27.28
C GLN A 132 -13.44 -12.29 -27.59
N PRO A 133 -13.63 -11.38 -26.60
CA PRO A 133 -14.48 -10.21 -26.79
C PRO A 133 -13.90 -9.27 -27.86
N GLU A 134 -14.73 -8.58 -28.64
CA GLU A 134 -14.19 -7.56 -29.55
C GLU A 134 -13.66 -6.35 -28.77
N ILE A 135 -14.37 -5.94 -27.71
CA ILE A 135 -14.06 -4.76 -26.89
C ILE A 135 -14.13 -5.17 -25.41
N CYS A 136 -13.10 -4.80 -24.66
CA CYS A 136 -13.05 -4.88 -23.20
C CYS A 136 -13.19 -3.48 -22.62
N VAL A 137 -14.18 -3.25 -21.75
CA VAL A 137 -14.31 -1.99 -21.00
C VAL A 137 -13.84 -2.24 -19.58
N LEU A 138 -12.89 -1.42 -19.11
CA LEU A 138 -12.38 -1.42 -17.75
C LEU A 138 -13.12 -0.37 -16.92
N LEU A 139 -13.54 -0.77 -15.73
CA LEU A 139 -14.19 0.09 -14.75
C LEU A 139 -13.64 -0.25 -13.37
N ASP A 140 -12.93 0.69 -12.73
CA ASP A 140 -12.42 0.49 -11.37
C ASP A 140 -13.55 0.61 -10.34
N ALA A 141 -13.37 -0.03 -9.19
CA ALA A 141 -14.19 0.24 -8.00
C ALA A 141 -14.11 1.73 -7.62
N GLY A 142 -15.21 2.29 -7.11
CA GLY A 142 -15.36 3.73 -6.85
C GLY A 142 -15.73 4.58 -8.08
N THR A 143 -15.61 4.04 -9.30
CA THR A 143 -15.95 4.77 -10.53
C THR A 143 -17.41 4.53 -10.94
N LYS A 144 -18.17 5.62 -11.09
CA LYS A 144 -19.58 5.57 -11.51
C LYS A 144 -19.72 5.97 -12.98
N PRO A 145 -20.05 5.04 -13.89
CA PRO A 145 -20.28 5.38 -15.29
C PRO A 145 -21.58 6.18 -15.44
N GLY A 146 -21.51 7.29 -16.16
CA GLY A 146 -22.66 8.13 -16.48
C GLY A 146 -23.65 7.45 -17.43
N HIS A 147 -24.78 8.12 -17.67
CA HIS A 147 -25.81 7.65 -18.59
C HIS A 147 -25.25 7.48 -20.02
N LYS A 148 -25.48 6.30 -20.62
CA LYS A 148 -24.97 5.90 -21.95
C LYS A 148 -23.44 5.98 -22.14
N SER A 149 -22.66 6.15 -21.08
CA SER A 149 -21.20 6.30 -21.18
C SER A 149 -20.52 5.08 -21.83
N ILE A 150 -20.94 3.86 -21.47
CA ILE A 150 -20.40 2.62 -22.05
C ILE A 150 -20.83 2.47 -23.52
N TYR A 151 -22.06 2.89 -23.85
CA TYR A 151 -22.54 2.91 -25.25
C TYR A 151 -21.65 3.80 -26.13
N TYR A 152 -21.31 5.00 -25.67
CA TYR A 152 -20.47 5.91 -26.45
C TYR A 152 -19.05 5.39 -26.66
N LEU A 153 -18.48 4.69 -25.66
CA LEU A 153 -17.20 4.00 -25.85
C LEU A 153 -17.32 2.92 -26.93
N TRP A 154 -18.31 2.04 -26.81
CA TRP A 154 -18.56 0.99 -27.81
C TRP A 154 -18.78 1.57 -29.21
N GLU A 155 -19.56 2.65 -29.33
CA GLU A 155 -19.86 3.31 -30.60
C GLU A 155 -18.59 3.85 -31.28
N ALA A 156 -17.62 4.37 -30.52
CA ALA A 156 -16.34 4.80 -31.05
C ALA A 156 -15.57 3.64 -31.72
N PHE A 157 -15.53 2.46 -31.08
CA PHE A 157 -14.89 1.27 -31.65
C PHE A 157 -15.65 0.70 -32.84
N TYR A 158 -16.98 0.83 -32.85
CA TYR A 158 -17.81 0.39 -33.98
C TYR A 158 -17.53 1.26 -35.22
N ASN A 159 -17.37 2.57 -35.03
CA ASN A 159 -17.16 3.52 -36.12
C ASN A 159 -15.72 3.55 -36.65
N ASP A 160 -14.71 3.20 -35.84
CA ASP A 160 -13.31 3.12 -36.26
C ASP A 160 -12.71 1.71 -36.05
N PRO A 161 -12.53 0.93 -37.13
CA PRO A 161 -11.91 -0.39 -37.08
C PRO A 161 -10.45 -0.41 -36.60
N ASN A 162 -9.73 0.71 -36.74
CA ASN A 162 -8.33 0.85 -36.29
C ASN A 162 -8.23 1.46 -34.89
N LEU A 163 -9.35 1.72 -34.21
CA LEU A 163 -9.33 2.16 -32.82
C LEU A 163 -8.92 0.98 -31.93
N GLY A 164 -7.76 1.10 -31.30
CA GLY A 164 -7.23 0.09 -30.39
C GLY A 164 -7.57 0.36 -28.92
N GLY A 165 -7.79 1.63 -28.55
CA GLY A 165 -8.17 2.02 -27.19
C GLY A 165 -8.89 3.36 -27.15
N ALA A 166 -9.77 3.55 -26.15
CA ALA A 166 -10.48 4.79 -25.93
C ALA A 166 -10.74 5.04 -24.44
N CYS A 167 -10.89 6.31 -24.03
CA CYS A 167 -11.33 6.65 -22.68
C CYS A 167 -12.41 7.74 -22.71
N GLY A 168 -13.22 7.77 -21.66
CA GLY A 168 -14.18 8.83 -21.41
C GLY A 168 -13.60 9.99 -20.61
N GLU A 169 -14.41 11.02 -20.40
CA GLU A 169 -14.18 12.07 -19.40
C GLU A 169 -14.33 11.48 -18.00
N ILE A 170 -13.24 11.48 -17.24
CA ILE A 170 -13.29 11.23 -15.79
C ILE A 170 -13.34 12.57 -15.08
N HIS A 171 -14.31 12.74 -14.19
CA HIS A 171 -14.41 13.93 -13.36
C HIS A 171 -14.61 13.58 -11.89
N ALA A 172 -14.24 14.52 -11.01
CA ALA A 172 -14.39 14.35 -9.59
C ALA A 172 -15.88 14.20 -9.21
N MET A 173 -16.15 13.32 -8.26
CA MET A 173 -17.45 13.21 -7.61
C MET A 173 -17.62 14.39 -6.66
N ILE A 174 -18.43 15.38 -7.05
CA ILE A 174 -18.58 16.64 -6.30
C ILE A 174 -19.67 16.61 -5.22
N GLY A 175 -20.38 15.49 -5.09
CA GLY A 175 -21.53 15.33 -4.20
C GLY A 175 -22.77 16.10 -4.68
N LYS A 176 -23.92 15.84 -4.04
CA LYS A 176 -25.19 16.50 -4.39
C LYS A 176 -25.05 18.02 -4.23
N GLY A 177 -25.34 18.77 -5.29
CA GLY A 177 -25.22 20.23 -5.29
C GLY A 177 -23.78 20.77 -5.18
N GLY A 178 -22.74 19.94 -5.37
CA GLY A 178 -21.35 20.39 -5.31
C GLY A 178 -20.78 20.56 -3.89
N LYS A 179 -21.41 19.98 -2.86
CA LYS A 179 -21.00 20.12 -1.45
C LYS A 179 -19.52 19.82 -1.20
N LYS A 180 -18.92 18.86 -1.92
CA LYS A 180 -17.49 18.51 -1.73
C LYS A 180 -16.54 19.60 -2.23
N LEU A 181 -16.98 20.53 -3.09
CA LEU A 181 -16.17 21.65 -3.56
C LEU A 181 -15.89 22.71 -2.48
N LEU A 182 -16.54 22.61 -1.31
CA LEU A 182 -16.19 23.40 -0.12
C LEU A 182 -14.79 23.05 0.40
N ASN A 183 -14.34 21.82 0.16
CA ASN A 183 -12.95 21.43 0.42
C ASN A 183 -12.06 21.98 -0.71
N PRO A 184 -11.11 22.89 -0.42
CA PRO A 184 -10.27 23.51 -1.45
C PRO A 184 -9.38 22.49 -2.18
N LEU A 185 -8.99 21.38 -1.53
CA LEU A 185 -8.24 20.30 -2.17
C LEU A 185 -9.08 19.61 -3.25
N VAL A 186 -10.35 19.31 -2.96
CA VAL A 186 -11.27 18.68 -3.92
C VAL A 186 -11.56 19.64 -5.07
N ALA A 187 -11.77 20.93 -4.78
CA ALA A 187 -11.98 21.94 -5.80
C ALA A 187 -10.77 22.08 -6.73
N ALA A 188 -9.55 22.20 -6.19
CA ALA A 188 -8.33 22.30 -7.00
C ALA A 188 -8.11 21.07 -7.89
N GLN A 189 -8.37 19.87 -7.36
CA GLN A 189 -8.31 18.64 -8.15
C GLN A 189 -9.38 18.60 -9.24
N ASN A 190 -10.63 18.97 -8.94
CA ASN A 190 -11.70 19.04 -9.93
C ASN A 190 -11.32 19.96 -11.11
N PHE A 191 -10.68 21.10 -10.82
CA PHE A 191 -10.17 21.99 -11.86
C PHE A 191 -9.12 21.30 -12.73
N GLU A 192 -8.11 20.67 -12.14
CA GLU A 192 -7.04 19.98 -12.87
C GLU A 192 -7.58 18.86 -13.79
N TYR A 193 -8.49 18.04 -13.26
CA TYR A 193 -9.16 16.99 -14.05
C TYR A 193 -9.94 17.55 -15.24
N LYS A 194 -10.69 18.63 -15.02
CA LYS A 194 -11.46 19.29 -16.09
C LYS A 194 -10.52 19.86 -17.15
N MET A 195 -9.49 20.58 -16.75
CA MET A 195 -8.56 21.18 -17.68
C MET A 195 -7.80 20.15 -18.52
N SER A 196 -7.35 19.04 -17.92
CA SER A 196 -6.69 17.98 -18.67
C SER A 196 -7.61 17.33 -19.71
N ASN A 197 -8.90 17.17 -19.39
CA ASN A 197 -9.90 16.66 -20.35
C ASN A 197 -10.32 17.68 -21.43
N ILE A 198 -10.15 18.98 -21.18
CA ILE A 198 -10.52 20.05 -22.11
C ILE A 198 -9.39 20.36 -23.10
N LEU A 199 -8.14 20.32 -22.63
CA LEU A 199 -6.96 20.71 -23.41
C LEU A 199 -6.16 19.49 -23.87
N ASP A 200 -5.62 18.71 -22.93
CA ASP A 200 -4.65 17.66 -23.23
C ASP A 200 -5.29 16.51 -24.01
N LYS A 201 -6.40 15.95 -23.49
CA LYS A 201 -7.04 14.77 -24.11
C LYS A 201 -7.51 15.03 -25.53
N PRO A 202 -8.20 16.13 -25.85
CA PRO A 202 -8.62 16.38 -27.23
C PRO A 202 -7.43 16.64 -28.16
N LEU A 203 -6.38 17.33 -27.68
CA LEU A 203 -5.16 17.57 -28.45
C LEU A 203 -4.48 16.24 -28.81
N GLU A 204 -4.19 15.41 -27.82
CA GLU A 204 -3.57 14.09 -28.02
C GLU A 204 -4.46 13.16 -28.88
N SER A 205 -5.77 13.21 -28.67
CA SER A 205 -6.74 12.45 -29.46
C SER A 205 -6.73 12.87 -30.94
N SER A 206 -6.48 14.15 -31.25
CA SER A 206 -6.38 14.62 -32.63
C SER A 206 -5.16 14.04 -33.35
N PHE A 207 -4.08 13.78 -32.61
CA PHE A 207 -2.89 13.07 -33.11
C PHE A 207 -3.10 11.55 -33.17
N GLY A 208 -4.12 11.03 -32.47
CA GLY A 208 -4.49 9.61 -32.34
C GLY A 208 -3.55 8.79 -31.48
N TYR A 209 -2.83 9.47 -30.60
CA TYR A 209 -2.09 8.86 -29.52
C TYR A 209 -2.42 9.60 -28.23
N VAL A 210 -3.41 9.11 -27.49
CA VAL A 210 -3.68 9.57 -26.12
C VAL A 210 -2.63 8.93 -25.21
N SER A 211 -1.85 9.76 -24.49
CA SER A 211 -0.68 9.30 -23.73
C SER A 211 -1.06 8.43 -22.52
N VAL A 212 -2.30 8.56 -22.04
CA VAL A 212 -2.86 7.72 -20.99
C VAL A 212 -4.36 7.52 -21.20
N LEU A 213 -4.79 6.26 -21.24
CA LEU A 213 -6.19 5.89 -21.10
C LEU A 213 -6.36 5.41 -19.64
N PRO A 214 -7.03 6.19 -18.77
CA PRO A 214 -7.08 5.86 -17.35
C PRO A 214 -7.69 4.48 -17.11
N GLY A 215 -7.03 3.64 -16.31
CA GLY A 215 -7.54 2.32 -15.96
C GLY A 215 -8.92 2.34 -15.29
N ALA A 216 -9.28 3.47 -14.65
CA ALA A 216 -10.58 3.64 -13.98
C ALA A 216 -11.78 3.65 -14.92
N PHE A 217 -11.65 4.20 -16.13
CA PHE A 217 -12.72 4.20 -17.13
C PHE A 217 -12.16 4.31 -18.54
N SER A 218 -11.82 3.15 -19.11
CA SER A 218 -11.27 3.03 -20.45
C SER A 218 -11.77 1.77 -21.15
N ALA A 219 -11.57 1.70 -22.45
CA ALA A 219 -11.93 0.55 -23.26
C ALA A 219 -10.80 0.23 -24.23
N TYR A 220 -10.64 -1.05 -24.51
CA TYR A 220 -9.59 -1.58 -25.38
C TYR A 220 -10.18 -2.60 -26.34
N ARG A 221 -9.70 -2.59 -27.59
CA ARG A 221 -9.99 -3.66 -28.53
C ARG A 221 -9.13 -4.87 -28.19
N TYR A 222 -9.73 -6.02 -27.90
CA TYR A 222 -9.01 -7.17 -27.36
C TYR A 222 -7.87 -7.63 -28.28
N ARG A 223 -8.13 -7.78 -29.58
CA ARG A 223 -7.09 -8.13 -30.57
C ARG A 223 -5.95 -7.11 -30.68
N ALA A 224 -6.20 -5.84 -30.37
CA ALA A 224 -5.19 -4.80 -30.43
C ALA A 224 -4.18 -4.94 -29.28
N ILE A 225 -4.65 -5.25 -28.07
CA ILE A 225 -3.79 -5.37 -26.89
C ILE A 225 -2.96 -6.66 -26.87
N LEU A 226 -3.40 -7.74 -27.52
CA LEU A 226 -2.66 -9.03 -27.52
C LEU A 226 -1.21 -8.91 -28.02
N GLY A 227 -0.34 -9.75 -27.47
CA GLY A 227 1.10 -9.77 -27.75
C GLY A 227 1.86 -8.74 -26.91
N ARG A 228 2.82 -8.06 -27.53
CA ARG A 228 3.74 -7.13 -26.85
C ARG A 228 3.03 -6.08 -25.96
N PRO A 229 1.93 -5.42 -26.36
CA PRO A 229 1.30 -4.40 -25.50
C PRO A 229 0.85 -5.00 -24.15
N LEU A 230 0.18 -6.14 -24.18
CA LEU A 230 -0.30 -6.81 -22.98
C LEU A 230 0.83 -7.47 -22.16
N GLU A 231 1.88 -7.99 -22.82
CA GLU A 231 3.09 -8.46 -22.15
C GLU A 231 3.76 -7.33 -21.36
N GLN A 232 3.92 -6.15 -21.97
CA GLN A 232 4.46 -4.96 -21.29
C GLN A 232 3.55 -4.48 -20.17
N TYR A 233 2.23 -4.54 -20.35
CA TYR A 233 1.29 -4.18 -19.29
C TYR A 233 1.50 -5.01 -18.02
N PHE A 234 1.68 -6.32 -18.16
CA PHE A 234 1.85 -7.25 -17.04
C PHE A 234 3.29 -7.42 -16.54
N HIS A 235 4.29 -6.76 -17.16
CA HIS A 235 5.67 -6.82 -16.67
C HIS A 235 5.82 -6.27 -15.25
N GLY A 236 4.94 -5.34 -14.84
CA GLY A 236 4.85 -4.80 -13.48
C GLY A 236 4.00 -5.60 -12.51
N ASP A 237 3.62 -6.86 -12.83
CA ASP A 237 2.81 -7.70 -11.95
C ASP A 237 3.67 -8.37 -10.86
N HIS A 238 3.46 -7.97 -9.60
CA HIS A 238 4.15 -8.52 -8.43
C HIS A 238 3.91 -10.02 -8.24
N SER A 239 2.73 -10.53 -8.63
CA SER A 239 2.44 -11.97 -8.54
C SER A 239 3.27 -12.81 -9.53
N LEU A 240 3.95 -12.19 -10.49
CA LEU A 240 4.91 -12.85 -11.39
C LEU A 240 6.35 -12.64 -10.98
N ALA A 241 6.64 -11.78 -9.99
CA ALA A 241 8.01 -11.43 -9.62
C ALA A 241 8.82 -12.68 -9.27
N ASP A 242 8.27 -13.56 -8.44
CA ASP A 242 8.95 -14.78 -7.98
C ASP A 242 9.07 -15.83 -9.10
N ARG A 243 8.08 -15.90 -9.99
CA ARG A 243 8.09 -16.82 -11.15
C ARG A 243 9.07 -16.39 -12.23
N LEU A 244 9.21 -15.09 -12.46
CA LEU A 244 10.07 -14.52 -13.51
C LEU A 244 11.49 -14.23 -12.99
N GLY A 245 11.71 -14.17 -11.69
CA GLY A 245 13.01 -13.92 -11.06
C GLY A 245 13.70 -12.68 -11.65
N LYS A 246 14.95 -12.84 -12.13
CA LYS A 246 15.73 -11.76 -12.78
C LYS A 246 15.10 -11.21 -14.07
N LYS A 247 14.17 -11.93 -14.70
CA LYS A 247 13.41 -11.44 -15.88
C LYS A 247 12.16 -10.64 -15.49
N GLY A 248 11.77 -10.69 -14.22
CA GLY A 248 10.65 -9.93 -13.65
C GLY A 248 11.10 -8.73 -12.83
N ILE A 249 10.24 -8.27 -11.92
CA ILE A 249 10.47 -7.06 -11.09
C ILE A 249 11.76 -7.13 -10.27
N HIS A 250 12.18 -8.32 -9.84
CA HIS A 250 13.40 -8.51 -9.04
C HIS A 250 14.68 -8.11 -9.79
N GLY A 251 14.70 -8.19 -11.12
CA GLY A 251 15.83 -7.78 -11.96
C GLY A 251 15.75 -6.35 -12.51
N MET A 252 14.66 -5.61 -12.23
CA MET A 252 14.42 -4.29 -12.79
C MET A 252 15.17 -3.19 -12.02
N ASN A 253 15.73 -2.24 -12.74
CA ASN A 253 16.25 -1.01 -12.13
C ASN A 253 15.10 -0.14 -11.59
N ILE A 254 15.42 0.79 -10.70
CA ILE A 254 14.44 1.66 -10.03
C ILE A 254 13.60 2.44 -11.05
N PHE A 255 14.21 2.91 -12.13
CA PHE A 255 13.51 3.62 -13.19
C PHE A 255 12.43 2.76 -13.87
N THR A 256 12.76 1.50 -14.16
CA THR A 256 11.85 0.53 -14.78
C THR A 256 10.74 0.13 -13.82
N LYS A 257 11.03 0.02 -12.52
CA LYS A 257 10.00 -0.19 -11.48
C LYS A 257 9.02 0.98 -11.41
N ASN A 258 9.51 2.22 -11.44
CA ASN A 258 8.67 3.42 -11.48
C ASN A 258 7.86 3.52 -12.77
N MET A 259 8.40 3.09 -13.91
CA MET A 259 7.68 3.05 -15.19
C MET A 259 6.37 2.24 -15.09
N PHE A 260 6.39 1.14 -14.35
CA PHE A 260 5.20 0.30 -14.15
C PHE A 260 4.24 0.78 -13.06
N LEU A 261 4.50 1.92 -12.41
CA LEU A 261 3.49 2.64 -11.62
C LEU A 261 2.46 3.34 -12.53
N ALA A 262 2.78 3.52 -13.81
CA ALA A 262 1.89 4.06 -14.83
C ALA A 262 1.76 3.09 -16.01
N GLU A 263 1.41 1.83 -15.72
CA GLU A 263 1.25 0.77 -16.71
C GLU A 263 0.31 1.16 -17.86
N ASP A 264 -0.73 1.95 -17.58
CA ASP A 264 -1.70 2.42 -18.56
C ASP A 264 -1.02 3.28 -19.65
N ARG A 265 -0.03 4.10 -19.28
CA ARG A 265 0.74 4.92 -20.23
C ARG A 265 1.61 4.05 -21.14
N ILE A 266 2.23 3.01 -20.58
CA ILE A 266 3.05 2.06 -21.32
C ILE A 266 2.20 1.26 -22.30
N LEU A 267 1.02 0.80 -21.86
CA LEU A 267 0.07 0.12 -22.73
C LEU A 267 -0.35 1.01 -23.90
N CYS A 268 -0.67 2.29 -23.64
CA CYS A 268 -1.03 3.23 -24.68
C CYS A 268 0.07 3.39 -25.74
N PHE A 269 1.32 3.57 -25.30
CA PHE A 269 2.46 3.68 -26.20
C PHE A 269 2.69 2.39 -27.01
N GLU A 270 2.76 1.23 -26.34
CA GLU A 270 3.06 -0.05 -26.99
C GLU A 270 1.95 -0.48 -27.95
N LEU A 271 0.70 -0.07 -27.70
CA LEU A 271 -0.43 -0.31 -28.60
C LEU A 271 -0.30 0.52 -29.89
N VAL A 272 0.02 1.81 -29.80
CA VAL A 272 0.23 2.66 -31.00
C VAL A 272 1.50 2.26 -31.75
N ALA A 273 2.55 1.84 -31.03
CA ALA A 273 3.82 1.39 -31.60
C ALA A 273 3.85 -0.08 -32.01
N LYS A 274 2.71 -0.78 -31.97
CA LYS A 274 2.62 -2.21 -32.30
C LYS A 274 3.05 -2.45 -33.76
N ALA A 275 4.03 -3.32 -33.94
CA ALA A 275 4.65 -3.55 -35.24
C ALA A 275 3.65 -4.12 -36.26
N GLY A 276 3.66 -3.59 -37.48
CA GLY A 276 2.75 -4.00 -38.57
C GLY A 276 1.30 -3.54 -38.43
N ASP A 277 0.90 -3.05 -37.26
CA ASP A 277 -0.45 -2.56 -36.99
C ASP A 277 -0.53 -1.04 -37.03
N LYS A 278 -1.74 -0.51 -37.18
CA LYS A 278 -2.02 0.95 -37.25
C LYS A 278 -3.06 1.39 -36.22
N TRP A 279 -2.95 0.86 -35.01
CA TRP A 279 -3.89 1.16 -33.93
C TRP A 279 -3.77 2.61 -33.46
N THR A 280 -4.92 3.27 -33.30
CA THR A 280 -5.06 4.63 -32.77
C THR A 280 -5.73 4.61 -31.40
N LEU A 281 -5.52 5.68 -30.65
CA LEU A 281 -6.18 5.92 -29.36
C LEU A 281 -6.98 7.22 -29.41
N THR A 282 -8.17 7.24 -28.81
CA THR A 282 -9.06 8.40 -28.85
C THR A 282 -9.67 8.74 -27.50
N TYR A 283 -10.04 10.01 -27.33
CA TYR A 283 -10.86 10.48 -26.21
C TYR A 283 -12.31 10.66 -26.65
N VAL A 284 -13.27 10.13 -25.88
CA VAL A 284 -14.70 10.15 -26.19
C VAL A 284 -15.45 11.06 -25.21
N LYS A 285 -15.51 12.35 -25.53
CA LYS A 285 -16.18 13.39 -24.73
C LYS A 285 -17.57 13.05 -24.15
N PRO A 286 -18.54 12.49 -24.91
CA PRO A 286 -19.87 12.21 -24.35
C PRO A 286 -19.87 11.02 -23.38
N SER A 287 -18.81 10.21 -23.36
CA SER A 287 -18.64 9.14 -22.38
C SER A 287 -18.07 9.74 -21.09
N LYS A 288 -18.86 9.77 -20.02
CA LYS A 288 -18.46 10.37 -18.74
C LYS A 288 -18.53 9.36 -17.60
N ALA A 289 -17.61 9.46 -16.66
CA ALA A 289 -17.65 8.75 -15.39
C ALA A 289 -17.18 9.65 -14.25
N GLU A 290 -17.79 9.46 -13.08
CA GLU A 290 -17.40 10.18 -11.87
C GLU A 290 -16.52 9.28 -11.01
N THR A 291 -15.48 9.85 -10.40
CA THR A 291 -14.60 9.14 -9.46
C THR A 291 -14.33 9.98 -8.21
N ASP A 292 -14.16 9.29 -7.11
CA ASP A 292 -13.73 9.76 -5.81
C ASP A 292 -12.26 10.22 -5.82
N VAL A 293 -12.04 11.41 -5.26
CA VAL A 293 -10.74 12.10 -5.20
C VAL A 293 -10.32 12.31 -3.73
N PRO A 294 -9.01 12.33 -3.44
CA PRO A 294 -8.50 12.54 -2.09
C PRO A 294 -9.08 13.80 -1.44
N GLU A 295 -9.53 13.66 -0.20
CA GLU A 295 -10.09 14.79 0.59
C GLU A 295 -9.07 15.34 1.60
N SER A 296 -8.00 14.60 1.87
CA SER A 296 -6.92 15.00 2.80
C SER A 296 -5.58 15.23 2.09
N ALA A 297 -4.71 16.05 2.70
CA ALA A 297 -3.39 16.35 2.16
C ALA A 297 -2.48 15.10 2.09
N ALA A 298 -2.49 14.25 3.12
CA ALA A 298 -1.64 13.05 3.18
C ALA A 298 -2.00 12.05 2.08
N GLU A 299 -3.30 11.84 1.87
CA GLU A 299 -3.84 10.97 0.82
C GLU A 299 -3.54 11.51 -0.58
N LEU A 300 -3.69 12.83 -0.78
CA LEU A 300 -3.29 13.50 -2.02
C LEU A 300 -1.79 13.34 -2.30
N ILE A 301 -0.92 13.54 -1.32
CA ILE A 301 0.53 13.38 -1.47
C ILE A 301 0.88 11.94 -1.85
N GLY A 302 0.28 10.94 -1.19
CA GLY A 302 0.48 9.53 -1.50
C GLY A 302 0.02 9.14 -2.91
N GLN A 303 -1.15 9.64 -3.33
CA GLN A 303 -1.64 9.44 -4.70
C GLN A 303 -0.69 10.08 -5.72
N ARG A 304 -0.28 11.33 -5.48
CA ARG A 304 0.49 12.13 -6.45
C ARG A 304 1.92 11.68 -6.58
N ARG A 305 2.53 11.15 -5.53
CA ARG A 305 3.83 10.47 -5.58
C ARG A 305 3.85 9.40 -6.69
N ARG A 306 2.86 8.50 -6.68
CA ARG A 306 2.74 7.41 -7.67
C ARG A 306 2.56 7.95 -9.08
N TRP A 307 1.66 8.92 -9.25
CA TRP A 307 1.32 9.46 -10.56
C TRP A 307 2.45 10.27 -11.18
N LEU A 308 3.15 11.10 -10.40
CA LEU A 308 4.27 11.91 -10.87
C LEU A 308 5.45 11.01 -11.25
N ASN A 309 5.83 10.08 -10.38
CA ASN A 309 6.95 9.15 -10.65
C ASN A 309 6.66 8.26 -11.86
N GLY A 310 5.46 7.69 -11.94
CA GLY A 310 5.03 6.85 -13.06
C GLY A 310 4.92 7.64 -14.37
N SER A 311 4.32 8.84 -14.34
CA SER A 311 4.18 9.69 -15.52
C SER A 311 5.53 10.15 -16.06
N PHE A 312 6.45 10.55 -15.17
CA PHE A 312 7.81 10.94 -15.56
C PHE A 312 8.54 9.78 -16.26
N ALA A 313 8.59 8.61 -15.61
CA ALA A 313 9.28 7.44 -16.15
C ALA A 313 8.67 6.97 -17.48
N ALA A 314 7.33 6.94 -17.59
CA ALA A 314 6.63 6.56 -18.82
C ALA A 314 6.82 7.58 -19.96
N SER A 315 6.88 8.88 -19.65
CA SER A 315 7.12 9.92 -20.64
C SER A 315 8.52 9.79 -21.25
N VAL A 316 9.55 9.64 -20.40
CA VAL A 316 10.93 9.36 -20.84
C VAL A 316 10.98 8.07 -21.67
N TYR A 317 10.29 7.00 -21.24
CA TYR A 317 10.23 5.75 -22.00
C TYR A 317 9.67 5.96 -23.41
N SER A 318 8.56 6.69 -23.55
CA SER A 318 7.93 6.96 -24.85
C SER A 318 8.82 7.76 -25.80
N VAL A 319 9.59 8.72 -25.26
CA VAL A 319 10.54 9.53 -26.03
C VAL A 319 11.73 8.69 -26.49
N VAL A 320 12.35 7.92 -25.58
CA VAL A 320 13.49 7.05 -25.90
C VAL A 320 13.11 6.00 -26.94
N HIS A 321 11.89 5.45 -26.85
CA HIS A 321 11.43 4.40 -27.74
C HIS A 321 10.63 4.92 -28.94
N PHE A 322 10.55 6.24 -29.15
CA PHE A 322 9.75 6.87 -30.20
C PHE A 322 9.93 6.20 -31.58
N PHE A 323 11.17 5.86 -31.94
CA PHE A 323 11.49 5.22 -33.22
C PHE A 323 10.84 3.85 -33.43
N LYS A 324 10.29 3.20 -32.40
CA LYS A 324 9.45 1.99 -32.57
C LYS A 324 8.21 2.27 -33.42
N LEU A 325 7.69 3.50 -33.42
CA LEU A 325 6.54 3.89 -34.25
C LEU A 325 6.81 3.70 -35.75
N TYR A 326 8.06 3.75 -36.20
CA TYR A 326 8.39 3.47 -37.60
C TYR A 326 8.25 2.00 -38.00
N LYS A 327 8.15 1.08 -37.03
CA LYS A 327 7.85 -0.33 -37.27
C LYS A 327 6.35 -0.60 -37.33
N SER A 328 5.52 0.38 -36.97
CA SER A 328 4.06 0.30 -37.11
C SER A 328 3.63 0.47 -38.57
N GLY A 329 2.37 0.16 -38.86
CA GLY A 329 1.73 0.37 -40.15
C GLY A 329 1.12 1.78 -40.34
N HIS A 330 1.49 2.76 -39.51
CA HIS A 330 0.94 4.13 -39.58
C HIS A 330 1.41 4.88 -40.83
N GLY A 331 0.51 5.67 -41.44
CA GLY A 331 0.81 6.48 -42.62
C GLY A 331 1.63 7.75 -42.31
N ILE A 332 2.17 8.39 -43.35
CA ILE A 332 3.06 9.57 -43.24
C ILE A 332 2.42 10.73 -42.47
N VAL A 333 1.15 11.03 -42.73
CA VAL A 333 0.43 12.12 -42.04
C VAL A 333 0.31 11.82 -40.53
N ARG A 334 0.03 10.58 -40.17
CA ARG A 334 -0.05 10.16 -38.76
C ARG A 334 1.32 10.27 -38.10
N MET A 335 2.37 9.80 -38.78
CA MET A 335 3.74 9.91 -38.30
C MET A 335 4.15 11.37 -38.07
N PHE A 336 3.76 12.30 -38.94
CA PHE A 336 4.00 13.72 -38.74
C PHE A 336 3.39 14.24 -37.44
N PHE A 337 2.13 13.92 -37.15
CA PHE A 337 1.51 14.30 -35.88
C PHE A 337 2.14 13.64 -34.66
N PHE A 338 2.61 12.39 -34.78
CA PHE A 338 3.39 11.76 -33.70
C PHE A 338 4.71 12.49 -33.42
N HIS A 339 5.38 13.07 -34.43
CA HIS A 339 6.55 13.91 -34.18
C HIS A 339 6.20 15.20 -33.46
N ILE A 340 5.09 15.86 -33.84
CA ILE A 340 4.60 17.05 -33.12
C ILE A 340 4.34 16.70 -31.66
N GLN A 341 3.66 15.57 -31.41
CA GLN A 341 3.39 15.12 -30.06
C GLN A 341 4.67 14.76 -29.29
N ALA A 342 5.66 14.14 -29.94
CA ALA A 342 6.94 13.84 -29.31
C ALA A 342 7.68 15.12 -28.90
N LEU A 343 7.68 16.15 -29.76
CA LEU A 343 8.26 17.45 -29.44
C LEU A 343 7.51 18.12 -28.28
N TYR A 344 6.18 18.07 -28.29
CA TYR A 344 5.36 18.54 -27.17
C TYR A 344 5.69 17.81 -25.87
N ASN A 345 5.80 16.48 -25.90
CA ASN A 345 6.14 15.68 -24.72
C ASN A 345 7.55 15.99 -24.20
N VAL A 346 8.53 16.19 -25.07
CA VAL A 346 9.89 16.60 -24.68
C VAL A 346 9.86 17.98 -24.03
N PHE A 347 9.16 18.94 -24.62
CA PHE A 347 9.02 20.28 -24.04
C PHE A 347 8.34 20.22 -22.66
N SER A 348 7.23 19.51 -22.54
CA SER A 348 6.50 19.32 -21.28
C SER A 348 7.35 18.63 -20.21
N LEU A 349 8.18 17.64 -20.60
CA LEU A 349 9.10 16.96 -19.69
C LEU A 349 10.16 17.92 -19.15
N VAL A 350 10.78 18.72 -20.02
CA VAL A 350 11.78 19.73 -19.62
C VAL A 350 11.13 20.79 -18.72
N PHE A 351 9.96 21.29 -19.10
CA PHE A 351 9.26 22.31 -18.32
C PHE A 351 8.84 21.80 -16.95
N SER A 352 8.32 20.57 -16.87
CA SER A 352 7.95 19.91 -15.62
C SER A 352 9.15 19.68 -14.70
N TRP A 353 10.30 19.29 -15.28
CA TRP A 353 11.55 19.11 -14.52
C TRP A 353 12.02 20.39 -13.83
N PHE A 354 11.89 21.54 -14.50
CA PHE A 354 12.24 22.85 -13.95
C PHE A 354 11.09 23.56 -13.26
N ALA A 355 9.94 22.91 -13.03
CA ALA A 355 8.74 23.58 -12.52
C ALA A 355 8.96 24.25 -11.15
N ILE A 356 9.70 23.61 -10.23
CA ILE A 356 10.01 24.18 -8.90
C ILE A 356 10.83 25.47 -9.05
N ALA A 357 11.85 25.45 -9.91
CA ALA A 357 12.70 26.62 -10.18
C ALA A 357 11.92 27.73 -10.89
N ASN A 358 11.13 27.38 -11.90
CA ASN A 358 10.29 28.32 -12.65
C ASN A 358 9.28 29.02 -11.74
N LEU A 359 8.67 28.29 -10.80
CA LEU A 359 7.73 28.85 -9.85
C LEU A 359 8.40 29.79 -8.85
N TRP A 360 9.58 29.41 -8.33
CA TRP A 360 10.39 30.29 -7.48
C TRP A 360 10.82 31.58 -8.18
N LEU A 361 11.32 31.47 -9.41
CA LEU A 361 11.70 32.63 -10.22
C LEU A 361 10.50 33.53 -10.52
N THR A 362 9.36 32.94 -10.84
CA THR A 362 8.11 33.70 -11.06
C THR A 362 7.72 34.46 -9.79
N PHE A 363 7.81 33.81 -8.62
CA PHE A 363 7.48 34.42 -7.34
C PHE A 363 8.40 35.60 -7.01
N SER A 364 9.72 35.37 -6.99
CA SER A 364 10.74 36.40 -6.67
C SER A 364 10.71 37.57 -7.66
N ILE A 365 10.79 37.32 -8.96
CA ILE A 365 10.84 38.38 -9.98
C ILE A 365 9.59 39.26 -9.93
N ILE A 366 8.40 38.68 -9.78
CA ILE A 366 7.16 39.47 -9.76
C ILE A 366 7.11 40.40 -8.56
N ILE A 367 7.48 39.93 -7.36
CA ILE A 367 7.39 40.75 -6.16
C ILE A 367 8.51 41.81 -6.11
N GLU A 368 9.72 41.49 -6.60
CA GLU A 368 10.83 42.44 -6.72
C GLU A 368 10.54 43.54 -7.75
N LEU A 369 9.72 43.27 -8.77
CA LEU A 369 9.37 44.25 -9.79
C LEU A 369 8.47 45.38 -9.24
N LEU A 370 7.74 45.17 -8.15
CA LEU A 370 6.80 46.15 -7.61
C LEU A 370 7.48 47.45 -7.14
N PRO A 371 8.48 47.39 -6.24
CA PRO A 371 9.23 48.59 -5.82
C PRO A 371 9.87 49.32 -7.00
N ALA A 372 10.38 48.60 -8.01
CA ALA A 372 10.96 49.20 -9.21
C ALA A 372 9.95 50.04 -10.01
N GLN A 373 8.67 49.68 -9.95
CA GLN A 373 7.55 50.43 -10.55
C GLN A 373 6.91 51.44 -9.59
N LYS A 374 7.55 51.72 -8.43
CA LYS A 374 7.07 52.62 -7.37
C LYS A 374 5.73 52.19 -6.77
N ILE A 375 5.50 50.88 -6.66
CA ILE A 375 4.30 50.31 -6.06
C ILE A 375 4.65 49.81 -4.66
N TYR A 376 4.01 50.39 -3.64
CA TYR A 376 4.27 50.06 -2.24
C TYR A 376 2.98 49.54 -1.58
N ILE A 377 2.74 48.23 -1.66
CA ILE A 377 1.54 47.58 -1.09
C ILE A 377 1.44 47.85 0.42
N PHE A 378 2.57 47.93 1.11
CA PHE A 378 2.65 48.11 2.56
C PHE A 378 2.99 49.56 2.97
N GLY A 379 2.63 50.53 2.12
CA GLY A 379 2.70 51.96 2.41
C GLY A 379 4.01 52.64 2.00
N THR A 380 5.16 52.14 2.46
CA THR A 380 6.48 52.73 2.11
C THR A 380 7.36 51.75 1.34
N GLU A 381 8.35 52.29 0.62
CA GLU A 381 9.36 51.52 -0.10
C GLU A 381 10.13 50.57 0.81
N ALA A 382 10.65 51.09 1.92
CA ALA A 382 11.42 50.31 2.88
C ALA A 382 10.59 49.16 3.47
N VAL A 383 9.36 49.42 3.90
CA VAL A 383 8.49 48.38 4.48
C VAL A 383 8.13 47.31 3.43
N THR A 384 7.82 47.72 2.20
CA THR A 384 7.51 46.78 1.12
C THR A 384 8.71 45.91 0.76
N PHE A 385 9.91 46.50 0.71
CA PHE A 385 11.16 45.78 0.47
C PHE A 385 11.39 44.69 1.54
N TYR A 386 11.34 45.04 2.83
CA TYR A 386 11.57 44.05 3.90
C TYR A 386 10.51 42.96 3.95
N ILE A 387 9.24 43.27 3.64
CA ILE A 387 8.19 42.25 3.59
C ILE A 387 8.39 41.31 2.40
N ASN A 388 8.75 41.81 1.22
CA ASN A 388 9.10 40.98 0.07
C ASN A 388 10.25 40.04 0.40
N GLN A 389 11.34 40.56 0.97
CA GLN A 389 12.47 39.74 1.43
C GLN A 389 12.01 38.68 2.44
N ALA A 390 11.15 39.03 3.40
CA ALA A 390 10.63 38.07 4.36
C ALA A 390 9.82 36.95 3.68
N PHE A 391 8.98 37.29 2.71
CA PHE A 391 8.20 36.30 1.95
C PHE A 391 9.06 35.38 1.10
N GLU A 392 10.14 35.88 0.51
CA GLU A 392 11.15 35.06 -0.19
C GLU A 392 11.82 34.06 0.75
N TRP A 393 12.29 34.52 1.91
CA TRP A 393 12.89 33.64 2.91
C TRP A 393 11.89 32.62 3.45
N ILE A 394 10.64 33.00 3.68
CA ILE A 394 9.56 32.08 4.09
C ILE A 394 9.33 31.03 2.99
N TYR A 395 9.24 31.44 1.72
CA TYR A 395 9.07 30.50 0.61
C TYR A 395 10.21 29.48 0.58
N LEU A 396 11.47 29.94 0.64
CA LEU A 396 12.63 29.05 0.60
C LEU A 396 12.73 28.16 1.83
N ALA A 397 12.41 28.68 3.02
CA ALA A 397 12.40 27.90 4.25
C ALA A 397 11.35 26.77 4.20
N PHE A 398 10.14 27.05 3.72
CA PHE A 398 9.09 26.04 3.59
C PHE A 398 9.35 25.08 2.43
N LEU A 399 10.01 25.51 1.36
CA LEU A 399 10.51 24.61 0.31
C LEU A 399 11.59 23.67 0.87
N ALA A 400 12.57 24.19 1.61
CA ALA A 400 13.60 23.38 2.27
C ALA A 400 12.98 22.39 3.28
N LEU A 401 11.96 22.82 4.03
CA LEU A 401 11.18 21.94 4.89
C LEU A 401 10.56 20.77 4.11
N GLN A 402 10.12 20.95 2.86
CA GLN A 402 9.58 19.83 2.07
C GLN A 402 10.64 18.77 1.79
N PHE A 403 11.89 19.15 1.56
CA PHE A 403 12.98 18.19 1.42
C PHE A 403 13.22 17.43 2.72
N VAL A 404 13.16 18.11 3.88
CA VAL A 404 13.29 17.46 5.19
C VAL A 404 12.15 16.49 5.45
N LEU A 405 10.91 16.91 5.21
CA LEU A 405 9.72 16.06 5.40
C LEU A 405 9.71 14.87 4.44
N ALA A 406 10.25 15.03 3.23
CA ALA A 406 10.37 13.93 2.28
C ALA A 406 11.36 12.85 2.72
N LEU A 407 12.33 13.15 3.59
CA LEU A 407 13.26 12.17 4.17
C LEU A 407 12.60 11.33 5.29
N GLY A 408 11.63 11.89 6.02
CA GLY A 408 10.91 11.24 7.13
C GLY A 408 9.85 10.20 6.75
N ASN A 409 9.72 9.95 5.44
CA ASN A 409 9.02 8.84 4.78
C ASN A 409 7.52 8.56 5.05
N ARG A 410 6.76 9.34 5.84
CA ARG A 410 5.29 9.13 5.97
C ARG A 410 4.46 10.42 6.14
N PRO A 411 3.77 10.91 5.10
CA PRO A 411 2.87 12.08 5.15
C PRO A 411 1.73 11.94 6.17
N LYS A 412 1.29 10.71 6.45
CA LYS A 412 0.27 10.41 7.46
C LYS A 412 0.74 10.69 8.89
N GLY A 413 2.05 10.67 9.17
CA GLY A 413 2.60 10.98 10.50
C GLY A 413 2.69 12.48 10.78
N GLU A 414 2.73 13.31 9.72
CA GLU A 414 2.99 14.75 9.81
C GLU A 414 1.86 15.59 9.19
N ARG A 415 0.59 15.14 9.37
CA ARG A 415 -0.61 15.76 8.74
C ARG A 415 -0.66 17.27 8.98
N LEU A 416 -0.37 17.71 10.20
CA LEU A 416 -0.38 19.12 10.59
C LEU A 416 0.68 19.93 9.85
N THR A 417 1.91 19.42 9.77
CA THR A 417 3.03 20.12 9.13
C THR A 417 2.79 20.32 7.63
N TYR A 418 2.26 19.29 6.96
CA TYR A 418 1.83 19.42 5.57
C TYR A 418 0.69 20.41 5.40
N PHE A 419 -0.33 20.39 6.27
CA PHE A 419 -1.43 21.36 6.23
C PHE A 419 -0.93 22.81 6.39
N ILE A 420 -0.05 23.08 7.35
CA ILE A 420 0.55 24.41 7.55
C ILE A 420 1.30 24.85 6.29
N THR A 421 2.08 23.95 5.68
CA THR A 421 2.80 24.26 4.44
C THR A 421 1.85 24.64 3.31
N LEU A 422 0.74 23.89 3.13
CA LEU A 422 -0.27 24.22 2.13
C LEU A 422 -0.87 25.62 2.35
N CYS A 423 -1.15 25.98 3.60
CA CYS A 423 -1.66 27.30 3.97
C CYS A 423 -0.65 28.42 3.70
N VAL A 424 0.63 28.20 4.02
CA VAL A 424 1.70 29.17 3.75
C VAL A 424 1.82 29.43 2.25
N PHE A 425 1.92 28.37 1.44
CA PHE A 425 1.98 28.54 -0.01
C PHE A 425 0.71 29.17 -0.58
N ALA A 426 -0.47 28.92 -0.01
CA ALA A 426 -1.70 29.59 -0.40
C ALA A 426 -1.67 31.10 -0.11
N VAL A 427 -1.13 31.53 1.04
CA VAL A 427 -0.97 32.95 1.38
C VAL A 427 0.01 33.62 0.42
N LEU A 428 1.14 32.97 0.13
CA LEU A 428 2.11 33.45 -0.85
C LEU A 428 1.50 33.51 -2.26
N ALA A 429 0.64 32.56 -2.63
CA ALA A 429 -0.11 32.57 -3.88
C ALA A 429 -1.04 33.78 -3.99
N VAL A 430 -1.79 34.10 -2.92
CA VAL A 430 -2.63 35.32 -2.89
C VAL A 430 -1.77 36.55 -3.15
N TYR A 431 -0.63 36.67 -2.46
CA TYR A 431 0.26 37.81 -2.64
C TYR A 431 0.76 37.91 -4.08
N LEU A 432 1.21 36.80 -4.67
CA LEU A 432 1.66 36.72 -6.05
C LEU A 432 0.56 37.14 -7.04
N ILE A 433 -0.67 36.66 -6.84
CA ILE A 433 -1.82 36.99 -7.69
C ILE A 433 -2.14 38.49 -7.61
N VAL A 434 -2.16 39.06 -6.40
CA VAL A 434 -2.40 40.50 -6.22
C VAL A 434 -1.32 41.32 -6.91
N CYS A 435 -0.05 40.97 -6.73
CA CYS A 435 1.09 41.63 -7.38
C CYS A 435 0.97 41.56 -8.91
N SER A 436 0.72 40.35 -9.44
CA SER A 436 0.58 40.10 -10.88
C SER A 436 -0.60 40.88 -11.50
N LEU A 437 -1.76 40.89 -10.84
CA LEU A 437 -2.93 41.66 -11.28
C LEU A 437 -2.65 43.17 -11.25
N TRP A 438 -1.95 43.67 -10.22
CA TRP A 438 -1.64 45.09 -10.11
C TRP A 438 -0.67 45.56 -11.21
N LEU A 439 0.41 44.80 -11.42
CA LEU A 439 1.35 45.02 -12.50
C LEU A 439 0.66 44.99 -13.86
N THR A 440 -0.23 44.02 -14.05
CA THR A 440 -1.06 43.89 -15.25
C THR A 440 -1.89 45.15 -15.49
N VAL A 441 -2.62 45.62 -14.47
CA VAL A 441 -3.47 46.82 -14.58
C VAL A 441 -2.63 48.05 -14.92
N LEU A 442 -1.45 48.20 -14.33
CA LEU A 442 -0.53 49.30 -14.65
C LEU A 442 -0.01 49.22 -16.07
N ALA A 443 0.38 48.04 -16.53
CA ALA A 443 0.83 47.83 -17.89
C ALA A 443 -0.28 48.19 -18.90
N PHE A 444 -1.54 47.84 -18.62
CA PHE A 444 -2.67 48.28 -19.44
C PHE A 444 -2.93 49.79 -19.40
N LYS A 445 -2.79 50.44 -18.25
CA LYS A 445 -2.91 51.90 -18.15
C LYS A 445 -1.83 52.64 -18.93
N ALA A 446 -0.65 52.03 -19.05
CA ALA A 446 0.45 52.58 -19.83
C ALA A 446 0.25 52.43 -21.36
N VAL A 447 -0.72 51.62 -21.82
CA VAL A 447 -1.06 51.51 -23.24
C VAL A 447 -1.73 52.80 -23.70
N THR A 448 -1.04 53.54 -24.56
CA THR A 448 -1.58 54.73 -25.22
C THR A 448 -2.00 54.36 -26.64
N PHE A 449 -3.28 54.58 -26.96
CA PHE A 449 -3.80 54.37 -28.32
C PHE A 449 -3.69 55.65 -29.13
N THR A 450 -3.24 55.56 -30.38
CA THR A 450 -3.14 56.72 -31.26
C THR A 450 -4.55 57.28 -31.50
N SER A 451 -4.75 58.58 -31.26
CA SER A 451 -6.07 59.21 -31.43
C SER A 451 -6.49 59.18 -32.91
N GLY A 452 -7.68 58.65 -33.20
CA GLY A 452 -8.22 58.51 -34.56
C GLY A 452 -7.96 57.17 -35.26
N SER A 453 -7.30 56.21 -34.60
CA SER A 453 -7.03 54.88 -35.15
C SER A 453 -8.31 54.02 -35.24
N SER A 454 -8.41 53.23 -36.32
CA SER A 454 -9.50 52.26 -36.49
C SER A 454 -9.38 51.12 -35.46
N THR A 455 -10.48 50.40 -35.18
CA THR A 455 -10.47 49.28 -34.22
C THR A 455 -9.38 48.25 -34.52
N GLY A 456 -9.09 47.97 -35.80
CA GLY A 456 -8.01 47.07 -36.21
C GLY A 456 -6.60 47.58 -35.90
N GLN A 457 -6.36 48.89 -36.03
CA GLN A 457 -5.07 49.51 -35.69
C GLN A 457 -4.82 49.53 -34.18
N LYS A 458 -5.87 49.75 -33.37
CA LYS A 458 -5.78 49.65 -31.90
C LYS A 458 -5.45 48.23 -31.44
N ILE A 459 -6.02 47.21 -32.09
CA ILE A 459 -5.68 45.80 -31.83
C ILE A 459 -4.22 45.52 -32.25
N GLY A 460 -3.77 46.05 -33.39
CA GLY A 460 -2.39 45.93 -33.83
C GLY A 460 -1.39 46.56 -32.86
N GLU A 461 -1.68 47.77 -32.36
CA GLU A 461 -0.87 48.46 -31.34
C GLU A 461 -0.80 47.65 -30.04
N LEU A 462 -1.92 47.07 -29.59
CA LEU A 462 -2.01 46.24 -28.39
C LEU A 462 -1.22 44.92 -28.50
N LEU A 463 -1.13 44.35 -29.71
CA LEU A 463 -0.41 43.10 -29.99
C LEU A 463 1.08 43.31 -30.32
N SER A 464 1.56 44.55 -30.35
CA SER A 464 2.93 44.90 -30.73
C SER A 464 3.84 45.22 -29.53
N GLY A 465 5.14 45.00 -29.69
CA GLY A 465 6.17 45.35 -28.69
C GLY A 465 5.95 44.69 -27.32
N THR A 466 6.28 45.41 -26.25
CA THR A 466 6.17 44.94 -24.85
C THR A 466 4.73 44.68 -24.42
N ASN A 467 3.76 45.43 -24.98
CA ASN A 467 2.33 45.25 -24.69
C ASN A 467 1.82 43.91 -25.21
N GLY A 468 2.27 43.49 -26.40
CA GLY A 468 1.95 42.19 -26.96
C GLY A 468 2.44 41.02 -26.10
N VAL A 469 3.62 41.14 -25.49
CA VAL A 469 4.17 40.13 -24.57
C VAL A 469 3.32 40.02 -23.29
N LEU A 470 2.93 41.15 -22.71
CA LEU A 470 2.08 41.18 -21.52
C LEU A 470 0.68 40.62 -21.79
N MET A 471 0.10 40.99 -22.93
CA MET A 471 -1.15 40.42 -23.41
C MET A 471 -1.06 38.91 -23.62
N ALA A 472 0.01 38.44 -24.26
CA ALA A 472 0.24 37.02 -24.46
C ALA A 472 0.37 36.27 -23.13
N ALA A 473 1.07 36.84 -22.14
CA ALA A 473 1.20 36.25 -20.81
C ALA A 473 -0.16 36.14 -20.09
N LEU A 474 -1.00 37.18 -20.13
CA LEU A 474 -2.33 37.16 -19.53
C LEU A 474 -3.29 36.20 -20.20
N VAL A 475 -3.30 36.21 -21.54
CA VAL A 475 -4.09 35.25 -22.31
C VAL A 475 -3.60 33.84 -21.99
N ALA A 476 -2.29 33.60 -21.92
CA ALA A 476 -1.75 32.29 -21.55
C ALA A 476 -2.13 31.85 -20.13
N THR A 477 -2.16 32.78 -19.17
CA THR A 477 -2.35 32.46 -17.74
C THR A 477 -3.83 32.28 -17.37
N PHE A 478 -4.71 33.14 -17.90
CA PHE A 478 -6.14 33.15 -17.56
C PHE A 478 -7.04 32.92 -18.78
N GLY A 479 -6.68 33.54 -19.91
CA GLY A 479 -7.51 33.56 -21.11
C GLY A 479 -7.68 32.19 -21.76
N ILE A 480 -6.63 31.37 -21.82
CA ILE A 480 -6.66 30.04 -22.43
C ILE A 480 -7.60 29.13 -21.65
N TYR A 481 -7.47 29.07 -20.33
CA TYR A 481 -8.37 28.27 -19.50
C TYR A 481 -9.81 28.73 -19.67
N PHE A 482 -10.08 30.02 -19.54
CA PHE A 482 -11.42 30.54 -19.70
C PHE A 482 -12.00 30.25 -21.11
N PHE A 483 -11.30 30.63 -22.18
CA PHE A 483 -11.78 30.46 -23.55
C PHE A 483 -11.96 28.98 -23.91
N SER A 484 -11.01 28.12 -23.55
CA SER A 484 -11.10 26.69 -23.83
C SER A 484 -12.29 26.03 -23.14
N SER A 485 -12.59 26.40 -21.89
CA SER A 485 -13.74 25.87 -21.15
C SER A 485 -15.09 26.27 -21.76
N PHE A 486 -15.20 27.50 -22.28
CA PHE A 486 -16.38 27.95 -23.03
C PHE A 486 -16.48 27.25 -24.40
N LEU A 487 -15.37 27.12 -25.13
CA LEU A 487 -15.35 26.40 -26.41
C LEU A 487 -15.74 24.92 -26.21
N TYR A 488 -15.34 24.35 -25.08
CA TYR A 488 -15.71 23.00 -24.65
C TYR A 488 -17.16 22.90 -24.14
N ARG A 489 -17.87 24.01 -23.98
CA ARG A 489 -19.26 24.09 -23.47
C ARG A 489 -19.43 23.56 -22.04
N ASP A 490 -18.41 23.69 -21.20
CA ASP A 490 -18.47 23.34 -19.77
C ASP A 490 -17.64 24.32 -18.92
N PRO A 491 -18.07 25.59 -18.76
CA PRO A 491 -17.25 26.63 -18.11
C PRO A 491 -17.29 26.62 -16.58
N TRP A 492 -18.12 25.80 -15.95
CA TRP A 492 -18.49 25.96 -14.54
C TRP A 492 -17.33 25.85 -13.55
N HIS A 493 -16.34 25.00 -13.85
CA HIS A 493 -15.13 24.82 -13.03
C HIS A 493 -14.28 26.11 -12.94
N MET A 494 -14.41 27.04 -13.89
CA MET A 494 -13.77 28.36 -13.80
C MET A 494 -14.31 29.23 -12.66
N PHE A 495 -15.52 28.96 -12.19
CA PHE A 495 -16.16 29.73 -11.13
C PHE A 495 -16.19 28.98 -9.80
N SER A 496 -16.33 27.65 -9.84
CA SER A 496 -16.45 26.84 -8.63
C SER A 496 -15.12 26.34 -8.08
N SER A 497 -14.07 26.26 -8.90
CA SER A 497 -12.83 25.54 -8.57
C SER A 497 -11.53 26.28 -8.91
N PHE A 498 -11.55 27.16 -9.91
CA PHE A 498 -10.37 27.89 -10.34
C PHE A 498 -9.71 28.74 -9.24
N PRO A 499 -10.44 29.49 -8.40
CA PRO A 499 -9.80 30.25 -7.32
C PRO A 499 -9.01 29.36 -6.37
N GLN A 500 -9.57 28.23 -5.95
CA GLN A 500 -8.92 27.27 -5.04
C GLN A 500 -7.71 26.63 -5.70
N TYR A 501 -7.79 26.31 -7.01
CA TYR A 501 -6.65 25.82 -7.78
C TYR A 501 -5.50 26.84 -7.80
N MET A 502 -5.77 28.12 -8.07
CA MET A 502 -4.74 29.15 -8.10
C MET A 502 -4.01 29.31 -6.75
N LEU A 503 -4.70 29.10 -5.64
CA LEU A 503 -4.10 29.12 -4.31
C LEU A 503 -3.24 27.88 -4.02
N LEU A 504 -3.65 26.72 -4.50
CA LEU A 504 -2.97 25.45 -4.23
C LEU A 504 -1.94 25.05 -5.30
N ALA A 505 -1.91 25.72 -6.45
CA ALA A 505 -0.95 25.44 -7.53
C ALA A 505 0.52 25.51 -7.08
N PRO A 506 0.94 26.47 -6.22
CA PRO A 506 2.29 26.47 -5.70
C PRO A 506 2.59 25.26 -4.82
N SER A 507 1.63 24.83 -4.01
CA SER A 507 1.73 23.61 -3.22
C SER A 507 1.83 22.35 -4.09
N PHE A 508 1.05 22.28 -5.16
CA PHE A 508 1.10 21.13 -6.08
C PHE A 508 2.48 21.01 -6.73
N THR A 509 3.15 22.13 -6.98
CA THR A 509 4.50 22.14 -7.52
C THR A 509 5.56 21.88 -6.44
N ASN A 510 5.56 22.62 -5.32
CA ASN A 510 6.63 22.56 -4.32
C ASN A 510 6.52 21.36 -3.39
N VAL A 511 5.31 21.00 -2.96
CA VAL A 511 5.08 19.91 -2.01
C VAL A 511 5.05 18.57 -2.74
N LEU A 512 4.17 18.43 -3.74
CA LEU A 512 3.95 17.14 -4.39
C LEU A 512 5.15 16.69 -5.23
N ASN A 513 5.78 17.58 -6.02
CA ASN A 513 6.95 17.19 -6.81
C ASN A 513 8.14 16.85 -5.92
N THR A 514 8.44 17.67 -4.90
CA THR A 514 9.55 17.40 -3.98
C THR A 514 9.36 16.04 -3.30
N TYR A 515 8.18 15.79 -2.74
CA TYR A 515 7.90 14.51 -2.10
C TYR A 515 7.97 13.33 -3.09
N ALA A 516 7.46 13.51 -4.31
CA ALA A 516 7.48 12.47 -5.35
C ALA A 516 8.91 12.08 -5.75
N PHE A 517 9.74 13.05 -6.12
CA PHE A 517 11.07 12.81 -6.66
C PHE A 517 12.12 12.45 -5.60
N CYS A 518 11.94 12.86 -4.34
CA CYS A 518 12.76 12.36 -3.23
C CYS A 518 12.47 10.88 -2.92
N ASN A 519 11.27 10.39 -3.25
CA ASN A 519 10.80 9.04 -2.92
C ASN A 519 10.65 8.12 -4.15
N LEU A 520 11.57 8.24 -5.12
CA LEU A 520 11.66 7.35 -6.29
C LEU A 520 11.95 5.88 -5.91
N HIS A 521 12.52 5.63 -4.75
CA HIS A 521 12.88 4.30 -4.27
C HIS A 521 11.67 3.51 -3.72
N ASP A 522 10.59 4.20 -3.35
CA ASP A 522 9.39 3.62 -2.77
C ASP A 522 8.42 3.09 -3.86
N TYR A 523 8.71 1.95 -4.47
CA TYR A 523 7.87 1.38 -5.53
C TYR A 523 6.85 0.34 -5.04
N LYS A 524 6.73 0.11 -3.72
CA LYS A 524 5.97 -1.02 -3.15
C LYS A 524 4.48 -0.74 -2.96
N ASP A 525 4.09 0.52 -2.70
CA ASP A 525 2.70 0.89 -2.45
C ASP A 525 1.98 1.31 -3.73
N ARG A 526 1.30 0.35 -4.39
CA ARG A 526 0.59 0.60 -5.65
C ARG A 526 -0.86 1.05 -5.48
N ASP A 527 -1.52 0.76 -4.36
CA ASP A 527 -2.94 1.10 -4.14
C ASP A 527 -3.16 1.85 -2.81
N GLY A 528 -3.06 3.18 -2.87
CA GLY A 528 -3.55 4.08 -1.82
C GLY A 528 -5.08 4.24 -1.86
N LYS A 529 -5.80 3.12 -1.86
CA LYS A 529 -7.26 3.05 -1.63
C LYS A 529 -7.65 1.79 -0.86
N ALA A 530 -7.03 0.63 -1.10
CA ALA A 530 -7.36 -0.59 -0.32
C ALA A 530 -6.74 -0.61 1.10
N LEU A 531 -5.55 0.00 1.28
CA LEU A 531 -4.97 0.24 2.61
C LEU A 531 -5.55 1.50 3.25
N ASP A 532 -6.07 2.41 2.43
CA ASP A 532 -6.63 3.69 2.87
C ASP A 532 -8.10 3.55 3.28
N GLU A 533 -8.92 2.69 2.64
CA GLU A 533 -10.26 2.32 3.13
C GLU A 533 -10.20 1.58 4.46
N VAL A 534 -9.16 0.77 4.70
CA VAL A 534 -8.93 0.17 6.03
C VAL A 534 -8.47 1.24 7.03
N SER A 535 -7.67 2.22 6.60
CA SER A 535 -7.22 3.35 7.43
C SER A 535 -8.34 4.36 7.71
N ASP A 536 -9.27 4.54 6.77
CA ASP A 536 -10.35 5.52 6.79
C ASP A 536 -11.62 4.91 7.41
N ALA A 537 -11.87 3.61 7.24
CA ALA A 537 -12.84 2.87 8.06
C ALA A 537 -12.37 2.79 9.52
N VAL A 538 -11.06 2.79 9.77
CA VAL A 538 -10.49 2.98 11.10
C VAL A 538 -10.69 4.43 11.57
N ASP A 539 -10.41 5.46 10.76
CA ASP A 539 -10.62 6.87 11.12
C ASP A 539 -12.12 7.28 11.27
N GLU A 540 -13.06 6.70 10.48
CA GLU A 540 -14.52 6.89 10.62
C GLU A 540 -15.09 6.12 11.82
N ALA A 541 -14.60 4.90 12.09
CA ALA A 541 -14.93 4.17 13.32
C ALA A 541 -14.44 4.90 14.59
N ILE A 542 -13.35 5.68 14.47
CA ILE A 542 -12.82 6.54 15.55
C ILE A 542 -13.71 7.77 15.81
N HIS A 543 -14.50 8.26 14.84
CA HIS A 543 -15.24 9.52 14.96
C HIS A 543 -16.77 9.41 15.16
N SER A 544 -17.41 8.26 14.90
CA SER A 544 -18.83 8.05 15.22
C SER A 544 -19.04 7.06 16.38
N ASN A 545 -18.94 7.59 17.60
CA ASN A 545 -19.44 7.01 18.87
C ASN A 545 -19.35 5.48 19.05
N LEU A 546 -18.25 5.00 19.63
CA LEU A 546 -18.17 4.07 20.78
C LEU A 546 -16.69 3.65 21.00
N PRO A 547 -16.29 3.24 22.22
CA PRO A 547 -14.91 3.36 22.67
C PRO A 547 -14.06 2.23 22.13
N ASN A 548 -13.23 2.51 21.12
CA ASN A 548 -11.89 1.93 21.09
C ASN A 548 -10.99 2.59 20.04
N ARG A 549 -9.80 2.91 20.55
CA ARG A 549 -8.49 2.83 19.90
C ARG A 549 -8.10 3.94 18.91
N ASP A 550 -7.21 4.79 19.43
CA ASP A 550 -6.07 5.29 18.67
C ASP A 550 -4.83 4.47 19.11
N VAL A 551 -4.38 3.54 18.26
CA VAL A 551 -3.31 2.54 18.52
C VAL A 551 -1.91 3.13 18.32
N SER A 552 -1.76 4.27 17.66
CA SER A 552 -0.45 4.75 17.20
C SER A 552 0.14 5.90 18.03
N VAL A 553 -0.68 6.72 18.69
CA VAL A 553 -0.23 7.70 19.68
C VAL A 553 0.19 7.04 21.00
N ASN A 554 -0.15 5.76 21.16
CA ASN A 554 0.00 5.06 22.41
C ASN A 554 1.30 4.25 22.53
N ILE A 555 2.15 4.00 21.52
CA ILE A 555 3.38 3.21 21.82
C ILE A 555 4.38 4.02 22.66
N ALA A 556 4.57 5.31 22.36
CA ALA A 556 5.44 6.19 23.15
C ALA A 556 4.80 6.64 24.48
N LYS A 557 3.47 6.79 24.52
CA LYS A 557 2.72 7.09 25.77
C LYS A 557 2.49 5.85 26.63
N LEU A 558 2.24 4.66 26.08
CA LEU A 558 2.14 3.37 26.81
C LEU A 558 3.49 2.93 27.37
N LYS A 559 4.61 3.20 26.66
CA LYS A 559 5.95 3.04 27.25
C LYS A 559 6.17 3.94 28.48
N ALA A 560 5.56 5.12 28.50
CA ALA A 560 5.64 6.07 29.61
C ALA A 560 4.55 5.87 30.69
N GLN A 561 3.50 5.09 30.41
CA GLN A 561 2.31 4.93 31.26
C GLN A 561 2.20 3.51 31.85
N ALA A 562 3.19 2.63 31.61
CA ALA A 562 3.37 1.34 32.26
C ALA A 562 3.93 1.43 33.70
N GLN A 563 3.89 2.62 34.30
CA GLN A 563 4.57 2.93 35.54
C GLN A 563 3.62 3.65 36.50
N GLU A 564 2.49 3.04 36.81
CA GLU A 564 1.68 3.40 37.97
C GLU A 564 0.94 2.16 38.50
N ASP A 565 1.32 1.78 39.72
CA ASP A 565 0.67 0.89 40.70
C ASP A 565 0.44 -0.59 40.37
N VAL A 566 1.50 -1.31 39.99
CA VAL A 566 1.59 -2.79 40.00
C VAL A 566 2.91 -3.20 40.65
N ALA A 567 2.97 -4.35 41.33
CA ALA A 567 4.22 -4.85 41.92
C ALA A 567 5.34 -4.86 40.86
N ALA A 568 6.53 -4.38 41.24
CA ALA A 568 7.67 -4.31 40.34
C ALA A 568 7.97 -5.72 39.77
N TRP A 569 8.18 -5.83 38.46
CA TRP A 569 8.31 -7.11 37.78
C TRP A 569 9.49 -7.94 38.32
N ASP A 570 10.50 -7.27 38.86
CA ASP A 570 11.74 -7.78 39.45
C ASP A 570 11.60 -8.28 40.91
N SER A 571 10.41 -8.17 41.53
CA SER A 571 10.20 -8.72 42.88
C SER A 571 10.40 -10.25 42.89
N ALA A 572 10.88 -10.82 44.00
CA ALA A 572 11.05 -12.27 44.09
C ALA A 572 9.69 -12.99 43.98
N ALA A 573 9.67 -14.15 43.30
CA ALA A 573 8.50 -15.02 43.25
C ALA A 573 8.11 -15.47 44.68
N GLN A 574 6.81 -15.45 44.96
CA GLN A 574 6.26 -15.86 46.26
C GLN A 574 5.51 -17.20 46.16
N PHE A 575 4.95 -17.53 45.00
CA PHE A 575 4.17 -18.77 44.81
C PHE A 575 4.97 -20.07 45.07
N ASP A 576 6.31 -20.03 44.97
CA ASP A 576 7.20 -21.18 45.12
C ASP A 576 7.82 -21.30 46.52
N SER A 577 7.44 -20.43 47.49
CA SER A 577 8.10 -20.35 48.80
C SER A 577 8.00 -21.62 49.64
N GLU A 578 6.98 -22.44 49.40
CA GLU A 578 6.73 -23.70 50.11
C GLU A 578 7.12 -24.94 49.27
N LYS A 579 7.66 -24.75 48.05
CA LYS A 579 8.01 -25.85 47.13
C LYS A 579 9.42 -26.38 47.39
N ASP A 580 9.57 -27.71 47.37
CA ASP A 580 10.89 -28.35 47.43
C ASP A 580 11.62 -28.23 46.09
N LYS A 581 12.57 -27.30 46.02
CA LYS A 581 13.35 -27.01 44.80
C LYS A 581 14.29 -28.15 44.40
N THR A 582 14.57 -29.11 45.30
CA THR A 582 15.46 -30.24 45.02
C THR A 582 14.79 -31.35 44.20
N ALA A 583 13.46 -31.31 44.06
CA ALA A 583 12.68 -32.27 43.28
C ALA A 583 12.54 -31.93 41.78
N PHE A 584 13.02 -30.77 41.32
CA PHE A 584 12.89 -30.30 39.93
C PHE A 584 14.23 -30.37 39.18
N ARG A 585 14.21 -30.81 37.92
CA ARG A 585 15.41 -31.04 37.07
C ARG A 585 16.41 -32.03 37.66
N ASP A 586 15.93 -33.09 38.32
CA ASP A 586 16.77 -34.22 38.75
C ASP A 586 16.90 -35.27 37.62
N TYR A 587 17.89 -35.06 36.76
CA TYR A 587 18.21 -35.98 35.66
C TYR A 587 18.79 -37.33 36.14
N GLU A 588 19.22 -37.44 37.41
CA GLU A 588 19.73 -38.70 37.98
C GLU A 588 18.60 -39.56 38.56
N ALA A 589 17.48 -38.97 39.00
CA ALA A 589 16.30 -39.67 39.53
C ALA A 589 15.14 -39.87 38.53
N ALA A 590 15.14 -39.20 37.37
CA ALA A 590 14.09 -39.32 36.34
C ALA A 590 13.90 -40.76 35.79
N CYS A 591 12.73 -41.06 35.20
CA CYS A 591 12.44 -42.40 34.65
C CYS A 591 13.29 -42.71 33.39
N ASP A 592 13.60 -44.00 33.16
CA ASP A 592 14.53 -44.44 32.10
C ASP A 592 14.12 -43.99 30.68
N ARG A 593 12.81 -43.83 30.43
CA ARG A 593 12.29 -43.30 29.15
C ARG A 593 12.76 -41.87 28.92
N VAL A 594 12.68 -41.02 29.93
CA VAL A 594 12.96 -39.58 29.83
C VAL A 594 14.47 -39.33 29.85
N LYS A 595 15.22 -40.09 30.65
CA LYS A 595 16.69 -40.10 30.58
C LYS A 595 17.19 -40.52 29.19
N SER A 596 16.57 -41.53 28.58
CA SER A 596 16.95 -41.99 27.24
C SER A 596 16.57 -40.97 26.16
N PHE A 597 15.42 -40.30 26.32
CA PHE A 597 14.97 -39.26 25.41
C PHE A 597 15.82 -37.99 25.50
N TYR A 598 15.99 -37.38 26.69
CA TYR A 598 16.85 -36.20 26.87
C TYR A 598 18.28 -36.50 26.44
N LYS A 599 18.84 -37.62 26.89
CA LYS A 599 20.21 -37.96 26.51
C LYS A 599 20.35 -38.17 25.00
N ALA A 600 19.36 -38.77 24.32
CA ALA A 600 19.41 -38.93 22.87
C ALA A 600 19.17 -37.61 22.12
N SER A 601 18.15 -36.84 22.51
CA SER A 601 17.77 -35.55 21.92
C SER A 601 18.83 -34.48 22.14
N ASP A 602 19.35 -34.33 23.36
CA ASP A 602 20.41 -33.36 23.66
C ASP A 602 21.73 -33.81 23.03
N THR A 603 22.06 -35.10 23.01
CA THR A 603 23.25 -35.56 22.28
C THR A 603 23.11 -35.31 20.78
N GLU A 604 21.91 -35.50 20.22
CA GLU A 604 21.63 -35.19 18.82
C GLU A 604 21.68 -33.68 18.55
N GLN A 605 21.14 -32.86 19.44
CA GLN A 605 21.21 -31.40 19.41
C GLN A 605 22.66 -30.93 19.46
N HIS A 606 23.43 -31.38 20.45
CA HIS A 606 24.83 -31.08 20.64
C HIS A 606 25.67 -31.53 19.46
N THR A 607 25.30 -32.61 18.77
CA THR A 607 26.03 -33.08 17.58
C THR A 607 25.71 -32.24 16.34
N LYS A 608 24.45 -31.82 16.15
CA LYS A 608 23.95 -31.25 14.89
C LYS A 608 23.84 -29.73 14.86
N GLN A 609 23.71 -29.07 16.00
CA GLN A 609 23.70 -27.59 16.10
C GLN A 609 25.10 -27.04 15.86
N THR A 610 25.39 -26.75 14.58
CA THR A 610 26.62 -26.09 14.12
C THR A 610 26.35 -24.65 13.70
N VAL A 611 27.41 -23.85 13.53
CA VAL A 611 27.32 -22.50 12.95
C VAL A 611 26.67 -22.55 11.57
N GLU A 612 27.03 -23.52 10.74
CA GLU A 612 26.45 -23.70 9.40
C GLU A 612 24.94 -23.96 9.48
N PHE A 613 24.52 -24.87 10.36
CA PHE A 613 23.11 -25.18 10.58
C PHE A 613 22.32 -23.93 11.02
N ASN A 614 22.85 -23.19 12.00
CA ASN A 614 22.19 -22.02 12.55
C ASN A 614 22.06 -20.88 11.54
N ILE A 615 23.11 -20.60 10.76
CA ILE A 615 23.05 -19.62 9.66
C ILE A 615 21.99 -20.03 8.64
N ARG A 616 21.94 -21.32 8.29
CA ARG A 616 20.96 -21.86 7.34
C ARG A 616 19.53 -21.67 7.85
N LYS A 617 19.22 -22.08 9.08
CA LYS A 617 17.87 -21.96 9.65
C LYS A 617 17.40 -20.51 9.79
N ARG A 618 18.28 -19.62 10.22
CA ARG A 618 18.00 -18.17 10.29
C ARG A 618 17.73 -17.58 8.91
N ARG A 619 18.51 -17.96 7.90
CA ARG A 619 18.25 -17.56 6.51
C ARG A 619 16.95 -18.16 5.98
N GLU A 620 16.64 -19.42 6.27
CA GLU A 620 15.36 -20.06 5.90
C GLU A 620 14.17 -19.31 6.52
N PHE A 621 14.29 -18.86 7.77
CA PHE A 621 13.31 -18.02 8.45
C PHE A 621 13.16 -16.64 7.78
N GLU A 622 14.26 -15.92 7.53
CA GLU A 622 14.27 -14.60 6.88
C GLU A 622 13.72 -14.64 5.44
N GLU A 623 14.11 -15.65 4.66
CA GLU A 623 13.66 -15.87 3.28
C GLU A 623 12.23 -16.41 3.19
N GLY A 624 11.59 -16.72 4.33
CA GLY A 624 10.21 -17.21 4.41
C GLY A 624 10.00 -18.60 3.80
N ARG A 625 11.02 -19.45 3.88
CA ARG A 625 11.02 -20.81 3.30
C ARG A 625 10.48 -21.90 4.24
N GLY A 626 10.34 -21.59 5.54
CA GLY A 626 9.47 -22.34 6.45
C GLY A 626 8.02 -21.92 6.22
N LYS A 627 7.08 -22.86 6.12
CA LYS A 627 5.67 -22.56 5.80
C LYS A 627 5.05 -21.74 6.93
N ARG A 628 5.03 -20.42 6.75
CA ARG A 628 4.49 -19.45 7.71
C ARG A 628 2.99 -19.68 7.90
N ALA A 629 2.60 -19.97 9.13
CA ALA A 629 1.21 -20.04 9.49
C ALA A 629 0.79 -18.66 9.99
N ARG A 630 -0.41 -18.23 9.60
CA ARG A 630 -0.99 -16.98 10.09
C ARG A 630 -2.18 -17.32 10.94
N MET A 631 -2.06 -17.08 12.24
CA MET A 631 -3.07 -17.44 13.24
C MET A 631 -2.96 -16.55 14.47
N GLY A 632 -4.06 -16.44 15.23
CA GLY A 632 -4.05 -15.76 16.51
C GLY A 632 -3.25 -16.51 17.58
N VAL A 633 -2.80 -15.81 18.63
CA VAL A 633 -2.07 -16.43 19.75
C VAL A 633 -2.86 -17.58 20.39
N TRP A 634 -4.18 -17.44 20.54
CA TRP A 634 -4.99 -18.52 21.10
C TRP A 634 -5.13 -19.72 20.16
N GLU A 635 -5.18 -19.49 18.85
CA GLU A 635 -5.18 -20.57 17.86
C GLU A 635 -3.82 -21.29 17.84
N ALA A 636 -2.72 -20.55 18.06
CA ALA A 636 -1.38 -21.09 18.24
C ALA A 636 -1.28 -21.96 19.51
N ILE A 637 -1.88 -21.55 20.62
CA ILE A 637 -2.02 -22.36 21.84
C ILE A 637 -2.79 -23.65 21.55
N GLU A 638 -3.94 -23.55 20.86
CA GLU A 638 -4.77 -24.71 20.47
C GLU A 638 -4.05 -25.63 19.47
N MET A 639 -3.15 -25.10 18.63
CA MET A 639 -2.32 -25.90 17.73
C MET A 639 -1.18 -26.59 18.50
N LEU A 640 -0.55 -25.91 19.44
CA LEU A 640 0.50 -26.50 20.27
C LEU A 640 -0.03 -27.66 21.12
N GLU A 641 -1.30 -27.62 21.51
CA GLU A 641 -2.00 -28.72 22.17
C GLU A 641 -1.98 -30.04 21.38
N THR A 642 -1.83 -29.98 20.05
CA THR A 642 -1.73 -31.18 19.23
C THR A 642 -0.33 -31.81 19.22
N LEU A 643 0.66 -31.17 19.88
CA LEU A 643 2.02 -31.66 20.04
C LEU A 643 2.13 -32.51 21.31
N VAL A 644 2.50 -33.77 21.15
CA VAL A 644 2.94 -34.63 22.27
C VAL A 644 4.43 -34.36 22.48
N ASP A 645 4.78 -33.71 23.59
CA ASP A 645 6.17 -33.43 23.95
C ASP A 645 6.80 -34.71 24.55
N ASP A 646 7.65 -35.38 23.79
CA ASP A 646 8.32 -36.61 24.23
C ASP A 646 9.45 -36.34 25.25
N SER A 647 9.73 -35.06 25.54
CA SER A 647 10.82 -34.63 26.42
C SER A 647 10.43 -34.41 27.88
N ASP A 648 9.17 -34.19 28.27
CA ASP A 648 8.87 -33.82 29.66
C ASP A 648 8.88 -35.03 30.64
N PRO A 649 9.68 -35.02 31.74
CA PRO A 649 9.72 -36.11 32.71
C PRO A 649 8.54 -36.21 33.67
N ASP A 650 7.77 -35.13 33.84
CA ASP A 650 7.11 -34.92 35.12
C ASP A 650 5.59 -34.74 35.06
N THR A 651 4.91 -34.70 33.89
CA THR A 651 3.43 -34.60 33.87
C THR A 651 2.71 -35.19 32.64
N GLU A 652 1.48 -35.72 32.84
CA GLU A 652 0.48 -36.01 31.79
C GLU A 652 -0.30 -34.74 31.37
N LEU A 653 0.27 -33.54 31.61
CA LEU A 653 -0.42 -32.28 31.39
C LEU A 653 -0.35 -31.87 29.92
N SER A 654 -1.44 -31.25 29.48
CA SER A 654 -1.56 -30.65 28.16
C SER A 654 -0.65 -29.41 28.03
N GLN A 655 -0.20 -29.10 26.81
CA GLN A 655 0.63 -27.91 26.57
C GLN A 655 -0.13 -26.62 26.93
N ILE A 656 -1.45 -26.59 26.71
CA ILE A 656 -2.29 -25.48 27.14
C ILE A 656 -2.34 -25.32 28.67
N GLU A 657 -2.33 -26.41 29.43
CA GLU A 657 -2.29 -26.37 30.90
C GLU A 657 -0.98 -25.77 31.41
N HIS A 658 0.16 -26.14 30.83
CA HIS A 658 1.46 -25.60 31.23
C HIS A 658 1.56 -24.07 31.02
N LEU A 659 1.14 -23.60 29.84
CA LEU A 659 1.12 -22.17 29.53
C LEU A 659 0.21 -21.38 30.49
N LEU A 660 -0.95 -21.95 30.83
CA LEU A 660 -1.91 -21.33 31.75
C LEU A 660 -1.45 -21.40 33.22
N GLN A 661 -0.78 -22.47 33.66
CA GLN A 661 -0.20 -22.59 35.00
C GLN A 661 0.89 -21.53 35.21
N THR A 662 1.78 -21.38 34.23
CA THR A 662 2.83 -20.35 34.25
C THR A 662 2.21 -18.95 34.34
N ALA A 663 1.22 -18.65 33.50
CA ALA A 663 0.54 -17.36 33.49
C ALA A 663 -0.24 -17.09 34.80
N GLU A 664 -0.94 -18.08 35.36
CA GLU A 664 -1.68 -17.93 36.63
C GLU A 664 -0.75 -17.85 37.85
N ALA A 665 0.43 -18.47 37.83
CA ALA A 665 1.44 -18.29 38.88
C ALA A 665 1.96 -16.84 38.89
N ILE A 666 2.27 -16.28 37.72
CA ILE A 666 2.67 -14.88 37.55
C ILE A 666 1.54 -13.94 38.01
N ARG A 667 0.29 -14.26 37.66
CA ARG A 667 -0.89 -13.48 38.05
C ARG A 667 -1.14 -13.51 39.56
N ARG A 668 -0.98 -14.66 40.23
CA ARG A 668 -1.16 -14.80 41.70
C ARG A 668 -0.18 -13.95 42.48
N ASP A 669 1.05 -13.83 41.99
CA ASP A 669 2.09 -12.97 42.57
C ASP A 669 1.89 -11.47 42.26
N GLY A 670 0.80 -11.10 41.58
CA GLY A 670 0.45 -9.71 41.30
C GLY A 670 1.39 -9.02 40.31
N LYS A 671 2.08 -9.80 39.47
CA LYS A 671 3.01 -9.29 38.47
C LYS A 671 2.28 -8.56 37.33
N PRO A 672 2.97 -7.65 36.60
CA PRO A 672 2.36 -6.90 35.49
C PRO A 672 1.70 -7.79 34.44
N GLU A 673 0.62 -7.28 33.85
CA GLU A 673 -0.15 -8.00 32.81
C GLU A 673 0.71 -8.45 31.63
N TRP A 674 1.73 -7.67 31.25
CA TRP A 674 2.66 -8.07 30.18
C TRP A 674 3.48 -9.31 30.55
N MET A 675 3.84 -9.48 31.83
CA MET A 675 4.61 -10.63 32.31
C MET A 675 3.72 -11.88 32.38
N GLN A 676 2.44 -11.71 32.74
CA GLN A 676 1.45 -12.80 32.69
C GLN A 676 1.30 -13.32 31.25
N VAL A 677 1.28 -12.41 30.28
CA VAL A 677 1.22 -12.76 28.86
C VAL A 677 2.50 -13.41 28.37
N VAL A 678 3.68 -12.96 28.83
CA VAL A 678 4.95 -13.67 28.57
C VAL A 678 4.85 -15.12 29.04
N GLY A 679 4.35 -15.37 30.26
CA GLY A 679 4.11 -16.74 30.75
C GLY A 679 3.16 -17.54 29.87
N LEU A 680 2.11 -16.92 29.33
CA LEU A 680 1.16 -17.59 28.45
C LEU A 680 1.77 -17.99 27.09
N VAL A 681 2.76 -17.26 26.59
CA VAL A 681 3.24 -17.41 25.21
C VAL A 681 4.65 -17.97 25.07
N HIS A 682 5.45 -17.99 26.14
CA HIS A 682 6.89 -18.28 26.10
C HIS A 682 7.27 -19.54 25.32
N ASP A 683 6.40 -20.56 25.37
CA ASP A 683 6.64 -21.87 24.77
C ASP A 683 5.98 -22.06 23.38
N LEU A 684 5.26 -21.05 22.87
CA LEU A 684 4.63 -21.14 21.54
C LEU A 684 5.64 -21.24 20.39
N GLY A 685 6.92 -20.99 20.65
CA GLY A 685 7.97 -21.27 19.68
C GLY A 685 8.10 -22.76 19.32
N LYS A 686 7.59 -23.66 20.16
CA LYS A 686 7.55 -25.11 19.89
C LYS A 686 6.72 -25.46 18.65
N LEU A 687 5.85 -24.55 18.19
CA LEU A 687 5.15 -24.68 16.91
C LEU A 687 6.10 -24.83 15.71
N LEU A 688 7.37 -24.46 15.84
CA LEU A 688 8.42 -24.73 14.85
C LEU A 688 8.45 -26.20 14.41
N TYR A 689 8.08 -27.13 15.30
CA TYR A 689 7.93 -28.55 14.98
C TYR A 689 6.97 -28.80 13.81
N PHE A 690 5.88 -28.05 13.73
CA PHE A 690 4.90 -28.15 12.64
C PHE A 690 5.32 -27.40 11.37
N PHE A 691 6.30 -26.49 11.48
CA PHE A 691 6.69 -25.57 10.40
C PHE A 691 7.98 -25.96 9.68
N GLY A 692 8.44 -27.19 9.86
CA GLY A 692 9.54 -27.78 9.09
C GLY A 692 10.85 -27.92 9.85
N SER A 693 10.78 -28.21 11.15
CA SER A 693 11.94 -28.64 11.92
C SER A 693 12.52 -29.96 11.38
N GLU A 694 13.81 -30.20 11.62
CA GLU A 694 14.50 -31.45 11.23
C GLU A 694 14.39 -32.54 12.31
N GLY A 695 13.92 -32.18 13.51
CA GLY A 695 13.54 -33.08 14.59
C GLY A 695 12.96 -32.31 15.78
N GLN A 696 12.95 -32.92 16.96
CA GLN A 696 12.70 -32.18 18.21
C GLN A 696 13.98 -31.47 18.70
N TRP A 697 15.17 -31.99 18.36
CA TRP A 697 16.47 -31.44 18.74
C TRP A 697 16.74 -30.01 18.21
N ASP A 698 16.06 -29.58 17.14
CA ASP A 698 16.12 -28.19 16.62
C ASP A 698 14.89 -27.35 16.99
N VAL A 699 14.13 -27.77 18.02
CA VAL A 699 12.95 -27.09 18.54
C VAL A 699 13.04 -26.90 20.06
N VAL A 700 13.28 -27.97 20.82
CA VAL A 700 13.28 -27.98 22.30
C VAL A 700 14.69 -28.19 22.88
N GLY A 701 14.83 -28.04 24.20
CA GLY A 701 16.07 -28.29 24.95
C GLY A 701 16.80 -27.01 25.41
N ASP A 702 17.76 -27.18 26.31
CA ASP A 702 18.59 -26.08 26.81
C ASP A 702 19.41 -25.47 25.65
N THR A 703 19.43 -24.14 25.53
CA THR A 703 20.16 -23.45 24.46
C THR A 703 21.62 -23.17 24.85
N PHE A 704 22.48 -23.04 23.85
CA PHE A 704 23.91 -22.72 24.03
C PHE A 704 24.43 -21.89 22.86
N VAL A 705 25.59 -21.24 23.02
CA VAL A 705 26.19 -20.42 21.96
C VAL A 705 26.91 -21.31 20.96
N VAL A 706 26.55 -21.22 19.68
CA VAL A 706 27.31 -21.89 18.60
C VAL A 706 28.44 -21.00 18.10
N GLY A 707 29.53 -21.58 17.60
CA GLY A 707 30.64 -20.82 17.02
C GLY A 707 31.71 -20.35 18.01
N CYS A 708 31.67 -20.80 19.26
CA CYS A 708 32.75 -20.72 20.25
C CYS A 708 32.85 -22.04 21.04
N ALA A 709 33.88 -22.17 21.87
CA ALA A 709 34.10 -23.37 22.66
C ALA A 709 32.93 -23.63 23.62
N PHE A 710 32.47 -24.89 23.66
CA PHE A 710 31.37 -25.31 24.53
C PHE A 710 31.87 -25.45 25.99
N PRO A 711 31.28 -24.72 26.96
CA PRO A 711 31.59 -24.85 28.38
C PRO A 711 31.18 -26.21 28.97
N ASP A 712 31.90 -26.66 30.00
CA ASP A 712 31.59 -27.90 30.73
C ASP A 712 30.28 -27.78 31.55
N GLU A 713 29.80 -26.55 31.77
CA GLU A 713 28.55 -26.21 32.43
C GLU A 713 27.30 -26.54 31.58
N ILE A 714 27.45 -26.89 30.30
CA ILE A 714 26.32 -27.41 29.50
C ILE A 714 26.01 -28.85 29.92
N ILE A 715 24.74 -29.22 29.93
CA ILE A 715 24.32 -30.59 30.23
C ILE A 715 24.98 -31.60 29.28
N TYR A 716 25.44 -32.73 29.81
CA TYR A 716 26.18 -33.77 29.06
C TYR A 716 27.36 -33.23 28.21
N PRO A 717 28.36 -32.54 28.78
CA PRO A 717 29.39 -31.85 28.01
C PRO A 717 30.22 -32.77 27.09
N GLY A 718 30.34 -34.06 27.43
CA GLY A 718 31.02 -35.06 26.60
C GLY A 718 30.32 -35.42 25.28
N SER A 719 29.05 -35.03 25.11
CA SER A 719 28.26 -35.31 23.90
C SER A 719 28.62 -34.43 22.70
N PHE A 720 29.34 -33.31 22.90
CA PHE A 720 29.80 -32.44 21.82
C PHE A 720 30.97 -33.01 20.99
N THR A 721 31.55 -34.14 21.40
CA THR A 721 32.76 -34.70 20.74
C THR A 721 32.55 -35.07 19.28
N GLU A 722 31.30 -35.34 18.87
CA GLU A 722 30.89 -35.63 17.49
C GLU A 722 30.43 -34.39 16.70
N ASN A 723 30.30 -33.22 17.35
CA ASN A 723 29.96 -31.98 16.66
C ASN A 723 31.13 -31.53 15.77
N ALA A 724 30.83 -31.18 14.52
CA ALA A 724 31.81 -30.70 13.54
C ALA A 724 32.56 -29.44 14.01
N ASP A 725 31.91 -28.57 14.78
CA ASP A 725 32.49 -27.32 15.29
C ASP A 725 33.42 -27.55 16.50
N PHE A 726 33.29 -28.69 17.20
CA PHE A 726 34.06 -29.00 18.43
C PHE A 726 35.57 -28.98 18.20
N LYS A 727 36.02 -29.40 17.01
CA LYS A 727 37.44 -29.43 16.61
C LYS A 727 37.80 -28.38 15.58
N HIS A 728 36.88 -27.46 15.25
CA HIS A 728 37.10 -26.45 14.23
C HIS A 728 38.10 -25.40 14.72
N PRO A 729 39.16 -25.05 13.95
CA PRO A 729 40.27 -24.21 14.42
C PRO A 729 39.86 -22.81 14.90
N VAL A 730 38.70 -22.31 14.46
CA VAL A 730 38.13 -21.04 14.91
C VAL A 730 37.16 -21.26 16.07
N TYR A 731 36.19 -22.17 15.92
CA TYR A 731 35.06 -22.30 16.85
C TYR A 731 35.43 -23.04 18.12
N SER A 732 36.48 -23.87 18.12
CA SER A 732 36.98 -24.54 19.33
C SER A 732 37.74 -23.61 20.28
N THR A 733 37.89 -22.32 19.93
CA THR A 733 38.56 -21.33 20.79
C THR A 733 37.55 -20.66 21.72
N LYS A 734 38.04 -20.12 22.85
CA LYS A 734 37.19 -19.47 23.87
C LYS A 734 36.22 -18.44 23.30
N HIS A 735 36.68 -17.57 22.40
CA HIS A 735 35.82 -16.53 21.80
C HIS A 735 35.25 -16.94 20.44
N GLY A 736 35.84 -17.97 19.80
CA GLY A 736 35.28 -18.48 18.57
C GLY A 736 35.30 -17.44 17.46
N MET A 737 34.12 -17.19 16.88
CA MET A 737 33.85 -16.14 15.91
C MET A 737 33.42 -14.79 16.52
N TYR A 738 33.34 -14.67 17.85
CA TYR A 738 32.81 -13.50 18.55
C TYR A 738 33.90 -12.59 19.09
N GLU A 739 33.58 -11.30 19.18
CA GLU A 739 34.40 -10.35 19.94
C GLU A 739 34.12 -10.50 21.45
N PRO A 740 35.13 -10.34 22.32
CA PRO A 740 34.90 -10.29 23.77
C PRO A 740 33.89 -9.20 24.11
N ASN A 741 32.95 -9.50 25.02
CA ASN A 741 31.92 -8.57 25.49
C ASN A 741 31.03 -7.98 24.37
N CYS A 742 30.84 -8.70 23.27
CA CYS A 742 29.98 -8.26 22.16
C CYS A 742 28.49 -8.15 22.55
N GLY A 743 28.06 -8.81 23.62
CA GLY A 743 26.68 -8.85 24.09
C GLY A 743 25.86 -9.96 23.45
N LEU A 744 24.84 -10.46 24.17
CA LEU A 744 24.04 -11.60 23.69
C LEU A 744 23.25 -11.30 22.41
N ASP A 745 22.93 -10.04 22.15
CA ASP A 745 22.29 -9.65 20.88
C ASP A 745 23.17 -9.95 19.65
N ASN A 746 24.49 -10.06 19.84
CA ASN A 746 25.47 -10.34 18.79
C ASN A 746 25.99 -11.79 18.81
N VAL A 747 25.47 -12.65 19.69
CA VAL A 747 25.81 -14.08 19.71
C VAL A 747 24.73 -14.90 19.01
N MET A 748 25.14 -16.02 18.42
CA MET A 748 24.23 -16.98 17.83
C MET A 748 23.96 -18.09 18.84
N LEU A 749 22.78 -18.05 19.46
CA LEU A 749 22.26 -19.20 20.21
C LEU A 749 21.83 -20.29 19.24
N SER A 750 21.95 -21.54 19.70
CA SER A 750 21.42 -22.72 19.05
C SER A 750 19.94 -22.49 18.69
N TRP A 751 19.58 -22.89 17.47
CA TRP A 751 18.27 -22.61 16.90
C TRP A 751 17.21 -23.50 17.58
N GLY A 752 16.12 -22.87 18.04
CA GLY A 752 15.03 -23.53 18.75
C GLY A 752 13.87 -22.57 19.01
N HIS A 753 12.94 -22.98 19.88
CA HIS A 753 11.71 -22.26 20.20
C HIS A 753 11.95 -20.84 20.73
N ASP A 754 12.92 -20.61 21.62
CA ASP A 754 13.25 -19.28 22.16
C ASP A 754 13.52 -18.26 21.05
N GLU A 755 14.48 -18.57 20.19
CA GLU A 755 14.95 -17.64 19.18
C GLU A 755 13.92 -17.45 18.07
N TYR A 756 13.25 -18.53 17.65
CA TYR A 756 12.16 -18.46 16.70
C TYR A 756 11.03 -17.56 17.22
N LEU A 757 10.58 -17.78 18.46
CA LEU A 757 9.49 -17.01 19.05
C LEU A 757 9.88 -15.55 19.27
N TYR A 758 11.12 -15.28 19.68
CA TYR A 758 11.64 -13.93 19.77
C TYR A 758 11.55 -13.20 18.41
N HIS A 759 11.95 -13.84 17.31
CA HIS A 759 11.84 -13.24 15.98
C HIS A 759 10.39 -13.07 15.51
N VAL A 760 9.47 -13.96 15.90
CA VAL A 760 8.03 -13.81 15.64
C VAL A 760 7.49 -12.59 16.40
N MET A 761 7.84 -12.43 17.67
CA MET A 761 7.17 -11.46 18.56
C MET A 761 7.81 -10.07 18.60
N LYS A 762 9.12 -9.93 18.38
CA LYS A 762 9.85 -8.65 18.55
C LYS A 762 9.29 -7.50 17.70
N ASP A 763 8.77 -7.82 16.51
CA ASP A 763 8.23 -6.85 15.55
C ASP A 763 6.68 -6.88 15.47
N GLN A 764 6.04 -7.83 16.16
CA GLN A 764 4.59 -8.09 16.08
C GLN A 764 3.88 -8.02 17.46
N SER A 765 4.55 -7.61 18.53
CA SER A 765 3.97 -7.49 19.87
C SER A 765 4.31 -6.15 20.54
N SER A 766 3.56 -5.76 21.57
CA SER A 766 3.86 -4.60 22.41
C SER A 766 4.55 -4.97 23.74
N LEU A 767 5.16 -6.16 23.82
CA LEU A 767 5.91 -6.61 24.99
C LEU A 767 7.15 -5.71 25.22
N PRO A 768 7.51 -5.43 26.49
CA PRO A 768 8.72 -4.66 26.81
C PRO A 768 9.99 -5.47 26.55
N GLU A 769 11.17 -4.82 26.55
CA GLU A 769 12.45 -5.47 26.26
C GLU A 769 12.75 -6.61 27.24
N GLU A 770 12.37 -6.45 28.50
CA GLU A 770 12.49 -7.46 29.55
C GLU A 770 11.64 -8.70 29.23
N GLY A 771 10.41 -8.51 28.74
CA GLY A 771 9.53 -9.61 28.33
C GLY A 771 10.05 -10.36 27.10
N LEU A 772 10.62 -9.64 26.13
CA LEU A 772 11.28 -10.27 24.98
C LEU A 772 12.57 -11.00 25.38
N ALA A 773 13.31 -10.49 26.37
CA ALA A 773 14.49 -11.14 26.92
C ALA A 773 14.13 -12.43 27.68
N MET A 774 13.04 -12.43 28.45
CA MET A 774 12.49 -13.64 29.08
C MET A 774 12.20 -14.70 28.01
N ILE A 775 11.50 -14.35 26.93
CA ILE A 775 11.19 -15.29 25.84
C ILE A 775 12.46 -15.82 25.16
N ARG A 776 13.40 -14.93 24.83
CA ARG A 776 14.58 -15.30 24.02
C ARG A 776 15.62 -16.14 24.78
N TYR A 777 15.65 -16.05 26.11
CA TYR A 777 16.75 -16.61 26.90
C TYR A 777 16.30 -17.53 28.04
N HIS A 778 15.02 -17.88 28.16
CA HIS A 778 14.53 -18.74 29.24
C HIS A 778 15.08 -20.17 29.18
N SER A 779 15.46 -20.66 28.00
CA SER A 779 16.13 -21.97 27.85
C SER A 779 17.65 -21.87 27.96
N PHE A 780 18.24 -20.68 28.16
CA PHE A 780 19.69 -20.49 28.16
C PHE A 780 20.34 -20.78 29.52
N TYR A 781 20.07 -21.97 30.07
CA TYR A 781 20.49 -22.41 31.41
C TYR A 781 21.98 -22.27 31.71
N PRO A 782 22.91 -22.60 30.78
CA PRO A 782 24.33 -22.39 31.00
C PRO A 782 24.66 -20.93 31.40
N TRP A 783 23.91 -19.96 30.88
CA TRP A 783 24.11 -18.54 31.20
C TRP A 783 23.38 -18.12 32.47
N HIS A 784 22.05 -18.25 32.54
CA HIS A 784 21.29 -17.64 33.63
C HIS A 784 21.43 -18.41 34.96
N ARG A 785 21.66 -19.73 34.91
CA ARG A 785 21.85 -20.58 36.10
C ARG A 785 23.33 -20.81 36.42
N GLU A 786 24.08 -21.35 35.46
CA GLU A 786 25.47 -21.79 35.69
C GLU A 786 26.53 -20.68 35.51
N LYS A 787 26.11 -19.49 35.07
CA LYS A 787 26.96 -18.30 34.87
C LYS A 787 28.09 -18.49 33.85
N ALA A 788 27.94 -19.42 32.93
CA ALA A 788 28.80 -19.58 31.76
C ALA A 788 28.67 -18.39 30.78
N TYR A 789 29.55 -18.33 29.78
CA TYR A 789 29.58 -17.29 28.73
C TYR A 789 29.78 -15.84 29.20
N SER A 790 30.17 -15.62 30.46
CA SER A 790 30.40 -14.27 31.02
C SER A 790 31.36 -13.38 30.21
N TYR A 791 32.27 -13.98 29.44
CA TYR A 791 33.22 -13.29 28.56
C TYR A 791 32.60 -12.73 27.26
N LEU A 792 31.36 -13.11 26.93
CA LEU A 792 30.61 -12.55 25.79
C LEU A 792 29.63 -11.45 26.21
N LEU A 793 29.36 -11.28 27.50
CA LEU A 793 28.31 -10.40 28.01
C LEU A 793 28.73 -8.92 28.02
N ASN A 794 27.75 -8.02 27.86
CA ASN A 794 27.89 -6.58 28.02
C ASN A 794 26.95 -6.04 29.13
N GLU A 795 26.90 -4.72 29.32
CA GLU A 795 26.08 -4.09 30.37
C GLU A 795 24.57 -4.31 30.18
N LYS A 796 24.07 -4.42 28.94
CA LYS A 796 22.66 -4.67 28.64
C LYS A 796 22.23 -6.07 29.09
N ASP A 797 23.13 -7.04 29.00
CA ASP A 797 22.85 -8.43 29.39
C ASP A 797 22.62 -8.59 30.90
N LYS A 798 23.03 -7.63 31.73
CA LYS A 798 22.72 -7.62 33.17
C LYS A 798 21.22 -7.45 33.41
N VAL A 799 20.56 -6.57 32.67
CA VAL A 799 19.11 -6.34 32.77
C VAL A 799 18.35 -7.54 32.21
N ALA A 800 18.83 -8.12 31.11
CA ALA A 800 18.26 -9.35 30.56
C ALA A 800 18.38 -10.52 31.55
N MET A 801 19.51 -10.63 32.26
CA MET A 801 19.72 -11.63 33.31
C MET A 801 18.70 -11.48 34.45
N GLU A 802 18.46 -10.26 34.92
CA GLU A 802 17.47 -9.98 35.96
C GLU A 802 16.05 -10.37 35.51
N ALA A 803 15.68 -10.03 34.27
CA ALA A 803 14.41 -10.41 33.67
C ALA A 803 14.22 -11.94 33.60
N VAL A 804 15.22 -12.66 33.09
CA VAL A 804 15.17 -14.12 32.97
C VAL A 804 15.12 -14.80 34.34
N LEU A 805 15.91 -14.33 35.31
CA LEU A 805 15.87 -14.85 36.69
C LEU A 805 14.54 -14.59 37.39
N ALA A 806 13.87 -13.48 37.09
CA ALA A 806 12.53 -13.20 37.59
C ALA A 806 11.46 -14.11 36.98
N PHE A 807 11.63 -14.53 35.72
CA PHE A 807 10.69 -15.39 35.01
C PHE A 807 10.87 -16.89 35.29
N ASN A 808 12.11 -17.37 35.34
CA ASN A 808 12.45 -18.79 35.41
C ASN A 808 11.74 -19.58 36.53
N PRO A 809 11.52 -19.05 37.76
CA PRO A 809 10.76 -19.77 38.78
C PRO A 809 9.34 -20.12 38.34
N TYR A 810 8.68 -19.23 37.59
CA TYR A 810 7.30 -19.42 37.12
C TYR A 810 7.20 -20.51 36.06
N ASP A 811 8.10 -20.52 35.07
CA ASP A 811 8.18 -21.61 34.09
C ASP A 811 8.46 -22.95 34.79
N LEU A 812 9.48 -22.99 35.65
CA LEU A 812 9.97 -24.25 36.20
C LEU A 812 9.06 -24.85 37.27
N TYR A 813 8.64 -24.06 38.26
CA TYR A 813 7.96 -24.58 39.45
C TYR A 813 6.44 -24.55 39.35
N SER A 814 5.82 -23.84 38.39
CA SER A 814 4.36 -23.85 38.22
C SER A 814 3.82 -25.19 37.70
N LYS A 815 4.69 -26.02 37.11
CA LYS A 815 4.39 -27.37 36.62
C LYS A 815 3.80 -28.32 37.67
N SER A 816 4.02 -28.04 38.96
CA SER A 816 3.48 -28.81 40.08
C SER A 816 2.18 -28.22 40.68
N ASP A 817 1.61 -27.17 40.07
CA ASP A 817 0.35 -26.57 40.53
C ASP A 817 -0.86 -27.45 40.18
N GLU A 818 -1.99 -27.21 40.85
CA GLU A 818 -3.25 -27.88 40.51
C GLU A 818 -3.65 -27.62 39.05
N ALA A 819 -4.34 -28.60 38.44
CA ALA A 819 -4.82 -28.48 37.08
C ALA A 819 -5.74 -27.25 36.92
N VAL A 820 -5.47 -26.45 35.89
CA VAL A 820 -6.22 -25.24 35.56
C VAL A 820 -7.36 -25.56 34.59
N ASN A 821 -8.43 -24.76 34.59
CA ASN A 821 -9.55 -24.94 33.65
C ASN A 821 -9.41 -23.97 32.46
N PRO A 822 -9.02 -24.43 31.25
CA PRO A 822 -8.78 -23.55 30.12
C PRO A 822 -10.00 -22.75 29.68
N GLU A 823 -11.19 -23.36 29.67
CA GLU A 823 -12.44 -22.69 29.26
C GLU A 823 -12.82 -21.52 30.18
N LYS A 824 -12.56 -21.66 31.48
CA LYS A 824 -12.82 -20.61 32.46
C LYS A 824 -11.82 -19.45 32.33
N LEU A 825 -10.56 -19.75 32.00
CA LEU A 825 -9.47 -18.79 31.92
C LEU A 825 -9.36 -18.11 30.54
N LYS A 826 -9.86 -18.77 29.48
CA LYS A 826 -9.83 -18.31 28.09
C LYS A 826 -10.31 -16.86 27.90
N PRO A 827 -11.46 -16.42 28.45
CA PRO A 827 -11.90 -15.04 28.27
C PRO A 827 -10.93 -13.99 28.85
N TYR A 828 -10.28 -14.31 29.99
CA TYR A 828 -9.32 -13.41 30.63
C TYR A 828 -8.06 -13.27 29.77
N TYR A 829 -7.46 -14.40 29.37
CA TYR A 829 -6.24 -14.40 28.60
C TYR A 829 -6.43 -13.96 27.14
N GLN A 830 -7.60 -14.19 26.53
CA GLN A 830 -7.94 -13.57 25.25
C GLN A 830 -8.00 -12.03 25.35
N GLY A 831 -8.47 -11.50 26.48
CA GLY A 831 -8.44 -10.06 26.75
C GLY A 831 -7.01 -9.52 26.84
N LEU A 832 -6.12 -10.24 27.52
CA LEU A 832 -4.70 -9.88 27.59
C LEU A 832 -3.98 -10.04 26.22
N ILE A 833 -4.24 -11.11 25.48
CA ILE A 833 -3.71 -11.31 24.13
C ILE A 833 -4.09 -10.12 23.24
N ALA A 834 -5.36 -9.72 23.23
CA ALA A 834 -5.83 -8.59 22.43
C ALA A 834 -5.20 -7.24 22.84
N LYS A 835 -4.63 -7.13 24.04
CA LYS A 835 -3.90 -5.95 24.53
C LYS A 835 -2.45 -5.92 24.02
N PHE A 836 -1.78 -7.07 23.95
CA PHE A 836 -0.35 -7.15 23.66
C PHE A 836 0.01 -7.61 22.24
N PHE A 837 -0.94 -8.21 21.53
CA PHE A 837 -0.75 -8.73 20.17
C PHE A 837 -1.86 -8.24 19.21
N PRO A 838 -1.56 -8.13 17.91
CA PRO A 838 -2.58 -8.02 16.87
C PRO A 838 -3.46 -9.28 16.83
N PRO A 839 -4.64 -9.22 16.16
CA PRO A 839 -5.54 -10.37 16.07
C PRO A 839 -4.91 -11.65 15.48
N GLU A 840 -3.93 -11.50 14.58
CA GLU A 840 -3.17 -12.59 13.97
C GLU A 840 -1.68 -12.22 13.94
N LEU A 841 -0.82 -13.23 14.10
CA LEU A 841 0.64 -13.13 13.96
C LEU A 841 1.09 -13.95 12.74
N ASP A 842 2.16 -13.50 12.08
CA ASP A 842 2.92 -14.33 11.16
C ASP A 842 3.90 -15.18 11.97
N TRP A 843 3.61 -16.48 12.11
CA TRP A 843 4.43 -17.48 12.80
C TRP A 843 5.51 -18.03 11.86
#